data_AF-A0A7V6C6V5-F1
#
_entry.id   AF-A0A7V6C6V5-F1
#
_cell.length_a   1.000
_cell.length_b   1.000
_cell.length_c   1.000
_cell.angle_alpha   90.00
_cell.angle_beta   90.00
_cell.angle_gamma   90.00
#
_symmetry.space_group_name_H-M   'P 1'
#
loop_
_entity.id
_entity.type
_entity.pdbx_description
1 polymer ?
#
loop_
_entity_poly.entity_id
_entity_poly.type
_entity_poly.pdbx_seq_one_letter_code
_entity_poly.pdbx_strand_id
1 'polypeptide(L)'
;MPTLLPYIKSINNPFPIKLSFVQKTDQQRFPFVVISESGTFTRILKAEIASDHGSTIAPVFLLMGKDQYLLTGREQDILDNRDVDQLWQSAYRHFSKDHRFITLSEQTGQDSGIRQFRSLFFCSEKEVFFHPVCPECGKTLELCTDDALLNSFGLAPYTKTLRRFLYCSDCLRNKQAAPFYTHAPDTSDTEIVKDLHHLIDGFGSLKQGLEDGLPCMGCPLYDECYNGSGLAHERIVAFSFYPFHLLVLKSASITASDFLALISGATLADIKAGMSEKSQPGRLPFVESVSRDAANTSPLLFETDARYFLELLYLKLSFLGQLARIVISDIDSYRYPGLDLSLDRIWVDLSGEKSLLPFFWNFQARLIDLDQCTIPNAYFPKMPPSYGSYLLSMAWFHTLLSNAIHTPADINTAVAKSIVLTDPLVPEVDEDLVLQEYSHLFSPGNIFWNPLKTEPAKEWYTLWEDALGLGWTLLKNTVPGNIRISGDDFWQSFEQLRLKIRDHLFMSAAKISVQTEDLSHDSSIQAILAKIIDQWSASDQSGTEEKEETLITQEHLAENTSTGKLEETVIMNSAPRPPGQYSSFRQEEDVVETVILSAWDVPAVQAPEIADEIPETVIIKQDEKIPLKTGSPIKDNDPGDMGNNLESTVIMKEGGGDETIIMKKDSVGRQRESTSQKSTAKDNLSDEDPLEETVIIRSDKDLE
;
A
#
# COMPACT_ATOMS: atom_id res chain seq x y z
N MET A 1 -20.67 3.28 16.74
CA MET A 1 -19.46 3.34 15.90
C MET A 1 -19.75 2.72 14.54
N PRO A 2 -19.19 3.26 13.44
CA PRO A 2 -19.30 2.72 12.07
C PRO A 2 -18.93 1.23 11.97
N THR A 3 -19.54 0.52 11.01
CA THR A 3 -19.20 -0.87 10.69
C THR A 3 -18.78 -1.03 9.23
N LEU A 4 -17.77 -1.87 8.99
CA LEU A 4 -17.35 -2.21 7.63
C LEU A 4 -18.24 -3.29 6.99
N LEU A 5 -19.04 -4.02 7.80
CA LEU A 5 -19.84 -5.17 7.35
C LEU A 5 -20.76 -4.87 6.14
N PRO A 6 -21.45 -3.72 6.06
CA PRO A 6 -22.31 -3.41 4.90
C PRO A 6 -21.54 -3.29 3.58
N TYR A 7 -20.25 -2.93 3.65
CA TYR A 7 -19.43 -2.75 2.46
C TYR A 7 -18.78 -4.05 1.99
N ILE A 8 -18.56 -5.02 2.88
CA ILE A 8 -17.90 -6.30 2.54
C ILE A 8 -18.89 -7.46 2.36
N LYS A 9 -20.12 -7.34 2.87
CA LYS A 9 -21.18 -8.33 2.63
C LYS A 9 -21.89 -8.00 1.31
N SER A 10 -22.10 -9.03 0.48
CA SER A 10 -22.88 -8.91 -0.75
C SER A 10 -24.39 -8.75 -0.51
N ILE A 11 -24.88 -9.20 0.66
CA ILE A 11 -26.30 -9.17 1.00
C ILE A 11 -26.72 -7.70 1.15
N ASN A 12 -27.48 -7.20 0.17
CA ASN A 12 -27.98 -5.82 0.05
C ASN A 12 -26.97 -4.75 -0.39
N ASN A 13 -25.79 -5.15 -0.86
CA ASN A 13 -24.83 -4.21 -1.46
C ASN A 13 -24.56 -4.60 -2.93
N PRO A 14 -24.94 -3.78 -3.92
CA PRO A 14 -24.67 -4.08 -5.32
C PRO A 14 -23.18 -3.98 -5.68
N PHE A 15 -22.38 -3.33 -4.85
CA PHE A 15 -20.97 -3.06 -5.07
C PHE A 15 -20.11 -3.41 -3.84
N PRO A 16 -20.02 -4.70 -3.44
CA PRO A 16 -19.25 -5.09 -2.28
C PRO A 16 -17.74 -4.94 -2.52
N ILE A 17 -17.02 -4.57 -1.48
CA ILE A 17 -15.56 -4.66 -1.38
C ILE A 17 -15.21 -6.11 -1.08
N LYS A 18 -14.64 -6.79 -2.06
CA LYS A 18 -14.18 -8.17 -1.95
C LYS A 18 -12.69 -8.21 -1.65
N LEU A 19 -12.35 -8.81 -0.52
CA LEU A 19 -10.97 -9.02 -0.09
C LEU A 19 -10.35 -10.19 -0.84
N SER A 20 -9.06 -10.08 -1.16
CA SER A 20 -8.29 -11.18 -1.72
C SER A 20 -7.71 -12.06 -0.61
N PHE A 21 -7.75 -13.38 -0.81
CA PHE A 21 -7.26 -14.37 0.16
C PHE A 21 -5.99 -15.07 -0.32
N VAL A 22 -5.11 -15.40 0.61
CA VAL A 22 -3.94 -16.27 0.36
C VAL A 22 -4.38 -17.73 0.54
N GLN A 23 -3.81 -18.65 -0.24
CA GLN A 23 -4.02 -20.08 0.00
C GLN A 23 -3.48 -20.44 1.39
N LYS A 24 -4.29 -21.11 2.22
CA LYS A 24 -3.88 -21.56 3.56
C LYS A 24 -2.60 -22.37 3.44
N THR A 25 -1.49 -21.83 3.96
CA THR A 25 -0.26 -22.55 4.24
C THR A 25 -0.13 -22.67 5.75
N ASP A 26 0.50 -23.73 6.25
CA ASP A 26 0.58 -24.05 7.68
C ASP A 26 1.23 -22.95 8.55
N GLN A 27 1.83 -21.92 7.94
CA GLN A 27 2.54 -20.85 8.62
C GLN A 27 1.82 -19.49 8.63
N GLN A 28 0.75 -19.29 7.85
CA GLN A 28 0.14 -17.96 7.66
C GLN A 28 -1.20 -17.82 8.39
N ARG A 29 -1.20 -17.14 9.55
CA ARG A 29 -2.40 -16.89 10.37
C ARG A 29 -3.30 -15.77 9.84
N PHE A 30 -2.78 -14.85 9.03
CA PHE A 30 -3.54 -13.74 8.45
C PHE A 30 -3.91 -14.07 6.99
N PRO A 31 -5.18 -14.41 6.68
CA PRO A 31 -5.56 -15.03 5.40
C PRO A 31 -5.72 -14.02 4.26
N PHE A 32 -5.50 -12.74 4.50
CA PHE A 32 -5.69 -11.67 3.52
C PHE A 32 -4.41 -11.36 2.77
N VAL A 33 -4.51 -11.01 1.49
CA VAL A 33 -3.36 -10.61 0.68
C VAL A 33 -2.90 -9.21 1.10
N VAL A 34 -1.84 -9.18 1.91
CA VAL A 34 -1.13 -7.96 2.29
C VAL A 34 -0.16 -7.59 1.18
N ILE A 35 -0.31 -6.38 0.62
CA ILE A 35 0.56 -5.89 -0.44
C ILE A 35 1.78 -5.19 0.13
N SER A 36 1.61 -4.37 1.17
CA SER A 36 2.72 -3.64 1.79
C SER A 36 2.46 -3.48 3.28
N GLU A 37 3.49 -3.75 4.09
CA GLU A 37 3.56 -3.41 5.51
C GLU A 37 4.71 -2.45 5.81
N SER A 38 5.26 -1.80 4.78
CA SER A 38 6.38 -0.86 4.91
C SER A 38 6.03 0.38 5.74
N GLY A 39 4.75 0.73 5.82
CA GLY A 39 4.22 1.82 6.64
C GLY A 39 4.35 1.54 8.14
N THR A 40 4.74 2.53 8.93
CA THR A 40 4.93 2.37 10.38
C THR A 40 3.60 2.07 11.08
N PHE A 41 2.56 2.84 10.73
CA PHE A 41 1.22 2.76 11.34
C PHE A 41 0.19 2.04 10.47
N THR A 42 0.56 1.75 9.22
CA THR A 42 -0.37 1.31 8.18
C THR A 42 0.04 -0.01 7.56
N ARG A 43 -0.94 -0.70 7.00
CA ARG A 43 -0.76 -1.80 6.07
C ARG A 43 -1.68 -1.58 4.87
N ILE A 44 -1.30 -2.11 3.72
CA ILE A 44 -2.09 -2.05 2.49
C ILE A 44 -2.56 -3.46 2.14
N LEU A 45 -3.87 -3.66 2.08
CA LEU A 45 -4.48 -4.92 1.61
C LEU A 45 -4.98 -4.80 0.18
N LYS A 46 -4.93 -5.92 -0.53
CA LYS A 46 -5.56 -6.07 -1.84
C LYS A 46 -7.05 -6.29 -1.70
N ALA A 47 -7.83 -5.48 -2.42
CA ALA A 47 -9.25 -5.71 -2.57
C ALA A 47 -9.73 -5.32 -3.98
N GLU A 48 -10.98 -5.62 -4.25
CA GLU A 48 -11.68 -5.22 -5.46
C GLU A 48 -13.10 -4.77 -5.12
N ILE A 49 -13.60 -3.79 -5.85
CA ILE A 49 -15.04 -3.53 -5.90
C ILE A 49 -15.60 -4.51 -6.91
N ALA A 50 -16.47 -5.40 -6.46
CA ALA A 50 -17.16 -6.37 -7.30
C ALA A 50 -18.60 -5.91 -7.57
N SER A 51 -19.23 -6.44 -8.62
CA SER A 51 -20.69 -6.40 -8.74
C SER A 51 -21.33 -7.44 -7.81
N ASP A 52 -22.65 -7.36 -7.63
CA ASP A 52 -23.49 -8.39 -7.02
C ASP A 52 -23.36 -9.77 -7.70
N HIS A 53 -22.97 -9.80 -8.98
CA HIS A 53 -22.66 -11.02 -9.74
C HIS A 53 -21.21 -11.51 -9.55
N GLY A 54 -20.40 -10.80 -8.77
CA GLY A 54 -19.01 -11.17 -8.45
C GLY A 54 -17.96 -10.75 -9.48
N SER A 55 -18.35 -10.01 -10.53
CA SER A 55 -17.42 -9.47 -11.52
C SER A 55 -16.64 -8.29 -10.96
N THR A 56 -15.33 -8.25 -11.16
CA THR A 56 -14.47 -7.13 -10.74
C THR A 56 -14.82 -5.88 -11.54
N ILE A 57 -15.19 -4.80 -10.84
CA ILE A 57 -15.44 -3.47 -11.40
C ILE A 57 -14.17 -2.64 -11.35
N ALA A 58 -13.51 -2.62 -10.18
CA ALA A 58 -12.29 -1.85 -9.99
C ALA A 58 -11.38 -2.48 -8.93
N PRO A 59 -10.08 -2.63 -9.20
CA PRO A 59 -9.11 -2.99 -8.17
C PRO A 59 -8.88 -1.79 -7.23
N VAL A 60 -8.82 -2.08 -5.92
CA VAL A 60 -8.65 -1.07 -4.87
C VAL A 60 -7.62 -1.52 -3.84
N PHE A 61 -6.99 -0.54 -3.21
CA PHE A 61 -6.17 -0.70 -2.01
C PHE A 61 -6.96 -0.28 -0.79
N LEU A 62 -6.82 -1.10 0.26
CA LEU A 62 -7.31 -0.80 1.59
C LEU A 62 -6.13 -0.40 2.47
N LEU A 63 -5.92 0.91 2.62
CA LEU A 63 -4.91 1.45 3.53
C LEU A 63 -5.51 1.45 4.94
N MET A 64 -4.98 0.61 5.83
CA MET A 64 -5.59 0.29 7.12
C MET A 64 -4.60 0.46 8.27
N GLY A 65 -5.09 0.87 9.45
CA GLY A 65 -4.31 0.91 10.68
C GLY A 65 -3.84 -0.46 11.15
N LYS A 66 -2.60 -0.56 11.65
CA LYS A 66 -2.09 -1.78 12.29
C LYS A 66 -2.56 -1.89 13.74
N ASP A 67 -2.79 -3.12 14.21
CA ASP A 67 -3.06 -3.42 15.62
C ASP A 67 -1.80 -3.28 16.51
N GLN A 68 -0.62 -3.40 15.91
CA GLN A 68 0.67 -3.21 16.57
C GLN A 68 1.59 -2.35 15.73
N TYR A 69 2.30 -1.45 16.41
CA TYR A 69 3.29 -0.57 15.79
C TYR A 69 4.67 -1.06 16.20
N LEU A 70 5.46 -1.50 15.22
CA LEU A 70 6.84 -1.93 15.43
C LEU A 70 7.75 -0.71 15.31
N LEU A 71 7.81 0.06 16.40
CA LEU A 71 8.70 1.21 16.52
C LEU A 71 10.03 0.77 17.14
N THR A 72 11.13 1.44 16.78
CA THR A 72 12.46 1.13 17.32
C THR A 72 13.01 2.27 18.16
N GLY A 73 13.59 1.96 19.33
CA GLY A 73 14.26 2.94 20.18
C GLY A 73 13.34 4.05 20.71
N ARG A 74 13.79 5.31 20.61
CA ARG A 74 13.16 6.50 21.21
C ARG A 74 11.75 6.84 20.68
N GLU A 75 11.36 6.25 19.55
CA GLU A 75 10.06 6.50 18.92
C GLU A 75 8.89 6.02 19.80
N GLN A 76 9.10 4.91 20.51
CA GLN A 76 8.11 4.33 21.42
C GLN A 76 7.78 5.25 22.60
N ASP A 77 8.74 6.09 23.01
CA ASP A 77 8.61 6.96 24.18
C ASP A 77 7.98 8.32 23.85
N ILE A 78 7.93 8.70 22.57
CA ILE A 78 7.54 10.05 22.13
C ILE A 78 6.14 10.07 21.51
N LEU A 79 5.74 8.98 20.84
CA LEU A 79 4.47 8.93 20.12
C LEU A 79 3.37 8.30 20.98
N ASP A 80 2.18 8.89 20.92
CA ASP A 80 0.98 8.37 21.57
C ASP A 80 -0.15 8.10 20.57
N ASN A 81 -1.24 7.45 21.01
CA ASN A 81 -2.35 7.12 20.11
C ASN A 81 -3.02 8.36 19.50
N ARG A 82 -2.98 9.54 20.16
CA ARG A 82 -3.58 10.77 19.61
C ARG A 82 -2.75 11.30 18.44
N ASP A 83 -1.44 11.13 18.49
CA ASP A 83 -0.57 11.48 17.36
C ASP A 83 -0.94 10.63 16.14
N VAL A 84 -1.14 9.33 16.34
CA VAL A 84 -1.58 8.40 15.28
C VAL A 84 -2.97 8.80 14.74
N ASP A 85 -3.93 9.12 15.61
CA ASP A 85 -5.24 9.58 15.18
C ASP A 85 -5.15 10.88 14.36
N GLN A 86 -4.30 11.83 14.76
CA GLN A 86 -4.07 13.07 14.01
C GLN A 86 -3.44 12.84 12.64
N LEU A 87 -2.52 11.87 12.53
CA LEU A 87 -1.96 11.44 11.23
C LEU A 87 -3.08 10.92 10.33
N TRP A 88 -3.99 10.08 10.84
CA TRP A 88 -5.15 9.59 10.06
C TRP A 88 -6.12 10.70 9.64
N GLN A 89 -6.42 11.65 10.54
CA GLN A 89 -7.27 12.79 10.18
C GLN A 89 -6.64 13.63 9.06
N SER A 90 -5.33 13.83 9.13
CA SER A 90 -4.59 14.63 8.15
C SER A 90 -4.47 13.91 6.80
N ALA A 91 -4.19 12.61 6.82
CA ALA A 91 -4.20 11.76 5.62
C ALA A 91 -5.57 11.76 4.95
N TYR A 92 -6.66 11.62 5.72
CA TYR A 92 -8.02 11.70 5.17
C TYR A 92 -8.29 13.04 4.46
N ARG A 93 -7.91 14.18 5.06
CA ARG A 93 -8.06 15.50 4.43
C ARG A 93 -7.25 15.66 3.14
N HIS A 94 -6.10 15.01 3.06
CA HIS A 94 -5.28 14.99 1.85
C HIS A 94 -5.97 14.16 0.77
N PHE A 95 -6.27 12.89 1.06
CA PHE A 95 -6.87 11.97 0.09
C PHE A 95 -8.30 12.35 -0.29
N SER A 96 -9.07 13.04 0.55
CA SER A 96 -10.43 13.48 0.22
C SER A 96 -10.47 14.45 -0.97
N LYS A 97 -9.34 15.06 -1.33
CA LYS A 97 -9.21 15.92 -2.51
C LYS A 97 -8.81 15.16 -3.78
N ASP A 98 -8.41 13.89 -3.64
CA ASP A 98 -7.98 13.03 -4.74
C ASP A 98 -9.20 12.27 -5.31
N HIS A 99 -9.43 12.40 -6.61
CA HIS A 99 -10.48 11.67 -7.35
C HIS A 99 -10.34 10.13 -7.29
N ARG A 100 -9.18 9.61 -6.87
CA ARG A 100 -8.91 8.17 -6.68
C ARG A 100 -9.34 7.65 -5.30
N PHE A 101 -9.72 8.54 -4.39
CA PHE A 101 -10.21 8.18 -3.07
C PHE A 101 -11.71 7.86 -3.11
N ILE A 102 -12.10 6.77 -2.47
CA ILE A 102 -13.48 6.30 -2.40
C ILE A 102 -13.98 6.49 -0.97
N THR A 103 -14.98 7.37 -0.82
CA THR A 103 -15.55 7.68 0.50
C THR A 103 -16.68 6.71 0.83
N LEU A 104 -16.64 6.12 2.03
CA LEU A 104 -17.73 5.30 2.56
C LEU A 104 -18.66 6.16 3.42
N SER A 105 -19.97 5.98 3.28
CA SER A 105 -20.98 6.83 3.93
C SER A 105 -20.91 6.84 5.46
N GLU A 106 -20.56 5.72 6.11
CA GLU A 106 -20.42 5.66 7.58
C GLU A 106 -19.08 6.21 8.09
N GLN A 107 -18.12 6.46 7.19
CA GLN A 107 -16.76 6.86 7.52
C GLN A 107 -16.65 8.36 7.83
N THR A 108 -17.60 9.18 7.36
CA THR A 108 -17.61 10.62 7.56
C THR A 108 -18.51 11.02 8.74
N GLY A 109 -17.92 11.73 9.70
CA GLY A 109 -18.69 12.31 10.81
C GLY A 109 -19.33 13.65 10.46
N GLN A 110 -20.22 14.13 11.34
CA GLN A 110 -20.75 15.49 11.27
C GLN A 110 -19.64 16.56 11.35
N ASP A 111 -18.51 16.23 11.99
CA ASP A 111 -17.38 17.15 12.23
C ASP A 111 -16.34 17.18 11.09
N SER A 112 -16.68 16.72 9.88
CA SER A 112 -15.79 16.65 8.70
C SER A 112 -14.52 15.76 8.82
N GLY A 113 -14.34 15.06 9.94
CA GLY A 113 -13.26 14.10 10.17
C GLY A 113 -13.60 12.65 9.82
N ILE A 114 -12.56 11.82 9.71
CA ILE A 114 -12.68 10.37 9.52
C ILE A 114 -13.01 9.67 10.84
N ARG A 115 -13.96 8.74 10.83
CA ARG A 115 -14.31 7.88 11.97
C ARG A 115 -13.62 6.52 11.86
N GLN A 116 -13.33 5.92 13.01
CA GLN A 116 -12.85 4.54 13.09
C GLN A 116 -14.00 3.56 12.88
N PHE A 117 -13.75 2.49 12.14
CA PHE A 117 -14.60 1.32 12.10
C PHE A 117 -14.43 0.51 13.39
N ARG A 118 -15.50 -0.16 13.82
CA ARG A 118 -15.45 -1.11 14.95
C ARG A 118 -14.46 -2.24 14.66
N SER A 119 -13.85 -2.79 15.72
CA SER A 119 -13.07 -4.04 15.67
C SER A 119 -13.76 -5.10 14.84
N LEU A 120 -12.98 -5.84 14.05
CA LEU A 120 -13.50 -6.79 13.08
C LEU A 120 -12.70 -8.08 13.07
N PHE A 121 -13.41 -9.19 13.21
CA PHE A 121 -12.88 -10.55 13.21
C PHE A 121 -13.44 -11.31 12.02
N PHE A 122 -12.73 -12.35 11.63
CA PHE A 122 -13.06 -13.19 10.49
C PHE A 122 -12.95 -14.66 10.87
N CYS A 123 -13.99 -15.44 10.58
CA CYS A 123 -13.94 -16.89 10.66
C CYS A 123 -13.56 -17.45 9.28
N SER A 124 -12.34 -17.98 9.15
CA SER A 124 -11.81 -18.54 7.89
C SER A 124 -12.50 -19.81 7.42
N GLU A 125 -13.25 -20.48 8.30
CA GLU A 125 -13.99 -21.70 7.99
C GLU A 125 -15.40 -21.41 7.47
N LYS A 126 -16.03 -20.34 7.96
CA LYS A 126 -17.35 -19.88 7.53
C LYS A 126 -17.30 -18.70 6.56
N GLU A 127 -16.10 -18.21 6.29
CA GLU A 127 -15.80 -17.03 5.48
C GLU A 127 -16.67 -15.81 5.86
N VAL A 128 -16.87 -15.60 7.17
CA VAL A 128 -17.78 -14.58 7.68
C VAL A 128 -17.07 -13.61 8.61
N PHE A 129 -17.35 -12.32 8.40
CA PHE A 129 -16.90 -11.23 9.26
C PHE A 129 -17.91 -10.96 10.38
N PHE A 130 -17.38 -10.66 11.57
CA PHE A 130 -18.17 -10.36 12.76
C PHE A 130 -17.45 -9.40 13.69
N HIS A 131 -18.20 -8.73 14.57
CA HIS A 131 -17.64 -7.90 15.63
C HIS A 131 -17.38 -8.74 16.88
N PRO A 132 -16.23 -8.59 17.55
CA PRO A 132 -15.98 -9.30 18.80
C PRO A 132 -16.91 -8.78 19.90
N VAL A 133 -17.37 -9.69 20.75
CA VAL A 133 -18.28 -9.42 21.88
C VAL A 133 -17.60 -9.78 23.20
N CYS A 134 -18.10 -9.23 24.30
CA CYS A 134 -17.61 -9.53 25.64
C CYS A 134 -17.99 -10.97 26.01
N PRO A 135 -17.03 -11.85 26.36
CA PRO A 135 -17.30 -13.22 26.80
C PRO A 135 -18.26 -13.35 28.00
N GLU A 136 -18.36 -12.31 28.82
CA GLU A 136 -19.13 -12.33 30.07
C GLU A 136 -20.61 -11.99 29.91
N CYS A 137 -20.94 -11.09 28.98
CA CYS A 137 -22.32 -10.61 28.80
C CYS A 137 -22.78 -10.56 27.34
N GLY A 138 -21.89 -10.86 26.40
CA GLY A 138 -22.11 -10.85 24.96
C GLY A 138 -22.39 -9.48 24.34
N LYS A 139 -22.25 -8.38 25.12
CA LYS A 139 -22.32 -7.02 24.58
C LYS A 139 -21.02 -6.65 23.85
N THR A 140 -21.06 -5.57 23.08
CA THR A 140 -19.91 -5.11 22.30
C THR A 140 -18.72 -4.72 23.18
N LEU A 141 -17.51 -5.05 22.74
CA LEU A 141 -16.27 -4.53 23.30
C LEU A 141 -15.92 -3.18 22.67
N GLU A 142 -15.45 -2.24 23.49
CA GLU A 142 -15.13 -0.86 23.10
C GLU A 142 -13.66 -0.56 23.44
N LEU A 143 -13.03 0.34 22.68
CA LEU A 143 -11.70 0.85 22.99
C LEU A 143 -11.76 1.76 24.22
N CYS A 144 -10.92 1.50 25.22
CA CYS A 144 -10.79 2.36 26.39
C CYS A 144 -9.85 3.53 26.08
N THR A 145 -10.39 4.75 26.05
CA THR A 145 -9.64 6.00 25.89
C THR A 145 -9.61 6.84 27.16
N ASP A 146 -10.22 6.37 28.25
CA ASP A 146 -10.23 7.03 29.56
C ASP A 146 -8.96 6.69 30.33
N ASP A 147 -8.01 7.61 30.32
CA ASP A 147 -6.75 7.46 31.04
C ASP A 147 -6.93 7.33 32.55
N ALA A 148 -7.93 7.98 33.16
CA ALA A 148 -8.16 7.87 34.59
C ALA A 148 -8.58 6.44 34.95
N LEU A 149 -9.43 5.85 34.11
CA LEU A 149 -9.84 4.47 34.24
C LEU A 149 -8.66 3.51 34.04
N LEU A 150 -7.89 3.66 32.98
CA LEU A 150 -6.71 2.81 32.72
C LEU A 150 -5.71 2.88 33.89
N ASN A 151 -5.39 4.07 34.37
CA ASN A 151 -4.48 4.26 35.49
C ASN A 151 -5.01 3.63 36.79
N SER A 152 -6.33 3.63 37.02
CA SER A 152 -6.93 3.00 38.22
C SER A 152 -6.73 1.48 38.26
N PHE A 153 -6.49 0.85 37.11
CA PHE A 153 -6.14 -0.57 36.96
C PHE A 153 -4.64 -0.80 36.74
N GLY A 154 -3.81 0.23 36.86
CA GLY A 154 -2.36 0.14 36.63
C GLY A 154 -1.99 -0.09 35.16
N LEU A 155 -2.87 0.25 34.21
CA LEU A 155 -2.65 0.09 32.78
C LEU A 155 -2.07 1.36 32.16
N ALA A 156 -1.33 1.19 31.08
CA ALA A 156 -0.77 2.29 30.32
C ALA A 156 -1.87 3.21 29.77
N PRO A 157 -1.76 4.54 29.97
CA PRO A 157 -2.75 5.50 29.48
C PRO A 157 -2.76 5.57 27.95
N TYR A 158 -3.95 5.75 27.36
CA TYR A 158 -4.17 5.84 25.93
C TYR A 158 -3.52 7.10 25.34
N THR A 159 -3.58 8.23 26.06
CA THR A 159 -3.09 9.53 25.56
C THR A 159 -1.59 9.78 25.75
N LYS A 160 -0.84 8.82 26.31
CA LYS A 160 0.62 8.95 26.50
C LYS A 160 1.42 7.76 26.01
N THR A 161 0.75 6.76 25.45
CA THR A 161 1.38 5.54 24.95
C THR A 161 0.68 5.10 23.67
N LEU A 162 1.25 4.10 22.99
CA LEU A 162 0.61 3.40 21.88
C LEU A 162 -0.13 2.13 22.31
N ARG A 163 -0.21 1.88 23.62
CA ARG A 163 -0.94 0.74 24.18
C ARG A 163 -2.43 1.01 24.05
N ARG A 164 -3.17 -0.03 23.68
CA ARG A 164 -4.62 0.03 23.45
C ARG A 164 -5.27 -1.17 24.13
N PHE A 165 -6.42 -0.93 24.76
CA PHE A 165 -7.16 -1.96 25.47
C PHE A 165 -8.63 -1.90 25.09
N LEU A 166 -9.21 -3.04 24.75
CA LEU A 166 -10.66 -3.19 24.65
C LEU A 166 -11.22 -3.55 26.02
N TYR A 167 -12.42 -3.09 26.32
CA TYR A 167 -13.13 -3.42 27.55
C TYR A 167 -14.64 -3.44 27.33
N CYS A 168 -15.36 -4.00 28.30
CA CYS A 168 -16.82 -3.97 28.32
C CYS A 168 -17.31 -2.98 29.38
N SER A 169 -17.85 -1.85 28.93
CA SER A 169 -18.35 -0.79 29.82
C SER A 169 -19.53 -1.25 30.69
N ASP A 170 -20.33 -2.21 30.22
CA ASP A 170 -21.42 -2.83 31.01
C ASP A 170 -20.91 -3.74 32.12
N CYS A 171 -19.97 -4.64 31.82
CA CYS A 171 -19.41 -5.55 32.83
C CYS A 171 -18.64 -4.77 33.88
N LEU A 172 -17.92 -3.72 33.50
CA LEU A 172 -17.19 -2.89 34.43
C LEU A 172 -18.11 -2.17 35.43
N ARG A 173 -19.23 -1.62 34.94
CA ARG A 173 -20.28 -0.98 35.77
C ARG A 173 -20.93 -1.96 36.75
N ASN A 174 -21.10 -3.23 36.36
CA ASN A 174 -21.88 -4.21 37.13
C ASN A 174 -21.04 -5.14 38.03
N LYS A 175 -19.79 -5.46 37.66
CA LYS A 175 -18.98 -6.49 38.33
C LYS A 175 -17.70 -5.96 39.00
N GLN A 176 -17.36 -4.67 38.85
CA GLN A 176 -16.13 -4.01 39.35
C GLN A 176 -14.77 -4.61 38.89
N ALA A 177 -14.73 -5.84 38.37
CA ALA A 177 -13.52 -6.52 37.89
C ALA A 177 -13.78 -7.15 36.50
N ALA A 178 -13.96 -6.31 35.49
CA ALA A 178 -14.03 -6.76 34.10
C ALA A 178 -12.62 -6.82 33.49
N PRO A 179 -12.27 -7.88 32.74
CA PRO A 179 -10.98 -7.96 32.07
C PRO A 179 -10.85 -6.89 30.99
N PHE A 180 -9.61 -6.46 30.76
CA PHE A 180 -9.22 -5.67 29.59
C PHE A 180 -8.61 -6.62 28.55
N TYR A 181 -8.76 -6.32 27.27
CA TYR A 181 -8.25 -7.15 26.19
C TYR A 181 -7.24 -6.41 25.33
N THR A 182 -6.13 -7.07 24.98
CA THR A 182 -5.07 -6.57 24.11
C THR A 182 -4.79 -7.54 22.96
N HIS A 183 -4.28 -7.04 21.84
CA HIS A 183 -3.93 -7.90 20.70
C HIS A 183 -2.76 -8.84 21.05
N ALA A 184 -1.72 -8.31 21.71
CA ALA A 184 -0.66 -9.12 22.30
C ALA A 184 -0.24 -8.60 23.68
N PRO A 185 0.14 -9.52 24.57
CA PRO A 185 0.56 -9.17 25.91
C PRO A 185 1.90 -8.44 25.88
N ASP A 186 2.09 -7.56 26.86
CA ASP A 186 3.37 -6.97 27.22
C ASP A 186 3.87 -7.53 28.55
N THR A 187 5.18 -7.49 28.77
CA THR A 187 5.79 -7.82 30.07
C THR A 187 5.28 -6.98 31.23
N SER A 188 4.79 -5.76 30.97
CA SER A 188 4.21 -4.88 31.98
C SER A 188 2.72 -5.13 32.26
N ASP A 189 2.06 -5.99 31.49
CA ASP A 189 0.62 -6.22 31.64
C ASP A 189 0.30 -6.99 32.92
N THR A 190 -0.73 -6.55 33.63
CA THR A 190 -1.24 -7.22 34.84
C THR A 190 -2.18 -8.37 34.47
N GLU A 191 -2.49 -9.25 35.43
CA GLU A 191 -3.34 -10.43 35.20
C GLU A 191 -4.78 -10.11 34.72
N ILE A 192 -5.22 -8.86 34.91
CA ILE A 192 -6.52 -8.36 34.43
C ILE A 192 -6.57 -8.22 32.90
N VAL A 193 -5.40 -8.12 32.26
CA VAL A 193 -5.26 -8.02 30.81
C VAL A 193 -5.26 -9.42 30.22
N LYS A 194 -6.13 -9.65 29.24
CA LYS A 194 -6.27 -10.88 28.48
C LYS A 194 -5.87 -10.61 27.03
N ASP A 195 -5.21 -11.56 26.38
CA ASP A 195 -4.79 -11.39 24.99
C ASP A 195 -5.88 -11.82 23.99
N LEU A 196 -5.55 -11.80 22.70
CA LEU A 196 -6.40 -12.29 21.61
C LEU A 196 -6.86 -13.73 21.82
N HIS A 197 -5.98 -14.64 22.26
CA HIS A 197 -6.32 -16.05 22.42
C HIS A 197 -7.35 -16.23 23.54
N HIS A 198 -7.14 -15.58 24.69
CA HIS A 198 -8.10 -15.59 25.79
C HIS A 198 -9.47 -15.01 25.38
N LEU A 199 -9.49 -13.98 24.53
CA LEU A 199 -10.75 -13.44 24.01
C LEU A 199 -11.47 -14.46 23.13
N ILE A 200 -10.74 -15.14 22.24
CA ILE A 200 -11.28 -16.20 21.37
C ILE A 200 -11.84 -17.34 22.21
N ASP A 201 -11.09 -17.84 23.21
CA ASP A 201 -11.54 -18.89 24.12
C ASP A 201 -12.84 -18.52 24.84
N GLY A 202 -12.93 -17.25 25.27
CA GLY A 202 -14.11 -16.70 25.92
C GLY A 202 -15.38 -16.78 25.07
N PHE A 203 -15.28 -16.77 23.74
CA PHE A 203 -16.44 -16.91 22.86
C PHE A 203 -17.13 -18.28 23.03
N GLY A 204 -16.39 -19.32 23.40
CA GLY A 204 -16.93 -20.65 23.72
C GLY A 204 -17.72 -20.73 25.03
N SER A 205 -17.82 -19.63 25.79
CA SER A 205 -18.63 -19.58 27.02
C SER A 205 -19.98 -18.87 26.83
N LEU A 206 -20.21 -18.26 25.66
CA LEU A 206 -21.42 -17.48 25.38
C LEU A 206 -22.61 -18.41 25.06
N LYS A 207 -23.74 -18.19 25.76
CA LYS A 207 -24.99 -18.93 25.55
C LYS A 207 -25.90 -18.20 24.54
N GLN A 208 -26.79 -18.95 23.89
CA GLN A 208 -27.73 -18.46 22.86
C GLN A 208 -28.52 -17.21 23.30
N GLY A 209 -28.77 -16.29 22.37
CA GLY A 209 -29.69 -15.15 22.56
C GLY A 209 -29.07 -13.75 22.41
N LEU A 210 -27.85 -13.63 21.87
CA LEU A 210 -27.25 -12.32 21.59
C LEU A 210 -27.79 -11.75 20.28
N GLU A 211 -28.24 -10.49 20.34
CA GLU A 211 -28.84 -9.78 19.20
C GLU A 211 -27.84 -9.52 18.06
N ASP A 212 -26.52 -9.57 18.33
CA ASP A 212 -25.45 -9.35 17.35
C ASP A 212 -24.50 -10.56 17.18
N GLY A 213 -24.78 -11.40 16.19
CA GLY A 213 -23.82 -11.67 15.10
C GLY A 213 -22.54 -12.49 15.34
N LEU A 214 -22.31 -13.14 16.50
CA LEU A 214 -21.18 -14.08 16.64
C LEU A 214 -21.47 -15.36 15.83
N PRO A 215 -20.67 -15.71 14.80
CA PRO A 215 -20.96 -16.83 13.91
C PRO A 215 -20.82 -18.19 14.59
N CYS A 216 -20.15 -18.24 15.75
CA CYS A 216 -20.00 -19.47 16.54
C CYS A 216 -21.32 -19.93 17.16
N MET A 217 -22.28 -19.02 17.40
CA MET A 217 -23.56 -19.39 18.00
C MET A 217 -24.38 -20.24 17.02
N GLY A 218 -24.59 -21.52 17.36
CA GLY A 218 -25.28 -22.47 16.47
C GLY A 218 -24.42 -22.94 15.29
N CYS A 219 -23.12 -22.68 15.30
CA CYS A 219 -22.21 -23.22 14.29
C CYS A 219 -22.08 -24.73 14.44
N PRO A 220 -22.24 -25.53 13.37
CA PRO A 220 -22.03 -26.99 13.42
C PRO A 220 -20.61 -27.40 13.84
N LEU A 221 -19.63 -26.49 13.73
CA LEU A 221 -18.23 -26.73 14.05
C LEU A 221 -17.85 -26.24 15.45
N TYR A 222 -18.84 -25.87 16.27
CA TYR A 222 -18.61 -25.33 17.61
C TYR A 222 -17.78 -26.29 18.47
N ASP A 223 -18.15 -27.57 18.49
CA ASP A 223 -17.50 -28.57 19.34
C ASP A 223 -16.03 -28.76 18.94
N GLU A 224 -15.71 -28.85 17.66
CA GLU A 224 -14.33 -28.93 17.19
C GLU A 224 -13.50 -27.70 17.58
N CYS A 225 -14.13 -26.52 17.56
CA CYS A 225 -13.46 -25.26 17.87
C CYS A 225 -13.19 -25.07 19.37
N TYR A 226 -14.13 -25.42 20.26
CA TYR A 226 -14.06 -25.06 21.69
C TYR A 226 -14.08 -26.24 22.67
N ASN A 227 -14.65 -27.38 22.30
CA ASN A 227 -14.77 -28.56 23.18
C ASN A 227 -13.81 -29.70 22.79
N GLY A 228 -13.27 -29.67 21.58
CA GLY A 228 -12.40 -30.69 20.99
C GLY A 228 -10.97 -30.18 20.80
N SER A 229 -10.52 -30.12 19.55
CA SER A 229 -9.12 -29.87 19.18
C SER A 229 -8.64 -28.42 19.37
N GLY A 230 -9.50 -27.49 19.83
CA GLY A 230 -9.12 -26.09 20.04
C GLY A 230 -8.92 -25.30 18.73
N LEU A 231 -9.59 -25.70 17.64
CA LEU A 231 -9.37 -25.11 16.31
C LEU A 231 -9.85 -23.66 16.18
N ALA A 232 -10.46 -23.09 17.21
CA ALA A 232 -10.91 -21.70 17.20
C ALA A 232 -9.77 -20.72 16.87
N HIS A 233 -8.56 -20.92 17.39
CA HIS A 233 -7.42 -20.04 17.14
C HIS A 233 -6.84 -20.14 15.71
N GLU A 234 -7.11 -21.23 15.00
CA GLU A 234 -6.73 -21.41 13.60
C GLU A 234 -7.82 -20.89 12.65
N ARG A 235 -9.08 -20.98 13.09
CA ARG A 235 -10.24 -20.60 12.30
C ARG A 235 -10.64 -19.14 12.48
N ILE A 236 -10.33 -18.51 13.61
CA ILE A 236 -10.71 -17.12 13.91
C ILE A 236 -9.48 -16.22 13.88
N VAL A 237 -9.57 -15.15 13.09
CA VAL A 237 -8.49 -14.19 12.90
C VAL A 237 -9.02 -12.78 13.12
N ALA A 238 -8.25 -11.94 13.82
CA ALA A 238 -8.54 -10.51 13.89
C ALA A 238 -8.18 -9.87 12.53
N PHE A 239 -9.19 -9.38 11.80
CA PHE A 239 -8.95 -8.53 10.63
C PHE A 239 -8.36 -7.19 11.10
N SER A 240 -8.97 -6.64 12.15
CA SER A 240 -8.34 -5.67 13.05
C SER A 240 -8.92 -5.85 14.45
N PHE A 241 -8.03 -6.03 15.42
CA PHE A 241 -8.37 -6.26 16.82
C PHE A 241 -8.99 -5.02 17.45
N TYR A 242 -8.40 -3.84 17.23
CA TYR A 242 -8.92 -2.58 17.75
C TYR A 242 -9.86 -1.90 16.75
N PRO A 243 -10.66 -0.89 17.15
CA PRO A 243 -11.23 0.04 16.19
C PRO A 243 -10.13 0.65 15.31
N PHE A 244 -10.39 0.75 14.01
CA PHE A 244 -9.36 1.05 13.03
C PHE A 244 -9.81 2.07 11.99
N HIS A 245 -8.85 2.85 11.51
CA HIS A 245 -9.03 3.69 10.34
C HIS A 245 -8.78 2.88 9.07
N LEU A 246 -9.52 3.23 8.01
CA LEU A 246 -9.45 2.60 6.71
C LEU A 246 -9.64 3.67 5.63
N LEU A 247 -8.78 3.72 4.62
CA LEU A 247 -8.97 4.52 3.42
C LEU A 247 -9.04 3.57 2.21
N VAL A 248 -10.06 3.76 1.37
CA VAL A 248 -10.24 2.99 0.12
C VAL A 248 -9.71 3.83 -1.03
N LEU A 249 -8.68 3.33 -1.70
CA LEU A 249 -7.98 4.03 -2.77
C LEU A 249 -8.00 3.18 -4.03
N LYS A 250 -8.14 3.80 -5.21
CA LYS A 250 -7.88 3.09 -6.47
C LYS A 250 -6.46 2.50 -6.45
N SER A 251 -6.33 1.22 -6.80
CA SER A 251 -5.02 0.54 -6.75
C SER A 251 -4.03 1.19 -7.70
N ALA A 252 -2.76 1.27 -7.28
CA ALA A 252 -1.66 1.61 -8.16
C ALA A 252 -1.18 0.39 -8.94
N SER A 253 -0.42 0.62 -10.01
CA SER A 253 0.09 -0.45 -10.86
C SER A 253 1.21 -1.22 -10.18
N ILE A 254 2.14 -0.51 -9.52
CA ILE A 254 3.36 -1.10 -8.95
C ILE A 254 3.98 -0.17 -7.90
N THR A 255 4.85 -0.68 -7.03
CA THR A 255 5.65 0.15 -6.11
C THR A 255 6.81 0.82 -6.84
N ALA A 256 7.37 1.89 -6.28
CA ALA A 256 8.52 2.57 -6.87
C ALA A 256 9.77 1.68 -6.87
N SER A 257 10.02 0.90 -5.81
CA SER A 257 11.19 0.01 -5.77
C SER A 257 11.15 -1.05 -6.89
N ASP A 258 9.99 -1.67 -7.16
CA ASP A 258 9.86 -2.62 -8.27
C ASP A 258 9.90 -1.91 -9.64
N PHE A 259 9.24 -0.76 -9.78
CA PHE A 259 9.27 0.03 -11.02
C PHE A 259 10.71 0.42 -11.40
N LEU A 260 11.46 0.96 -10.43
CA LEU A 260 12.84 1.38 -10.62
C LEU A 260 13.75 0.19 -10.96
N ALA A 261 13.54 -0.96 -10.34
CA ALA A 261 14.25 -2.19 -10.71
C ALA A 261 13.94 -2.61 -12.15
N LEU A 262 12.66 -2.64 -12.55
CA LEU A 262 12.22 -2.99 -13.90
C LEU A 262 12.82 -2.07 -14.97
N ILE A 263 12.70 -0.74 -14.81
CA ILE A 263 13.29 0.18 -15.79
C ILE A 263 14.81 0.05 -15.82
N SER A 264 15.47 -0.29 -14.71
CA SER A 264 16.91 -0.49 -14.68
C SER A 264 17.37 -1.82 -15.32
N GLY A 265 16.44 -2.68 -15.76
CA GLY A 265 16.73 -3.95 -16.42
C GLY A 265 16.67 -5.19 -15.52
N ALA A 266 15.99 -5.13 -14.38
CA ALA A 266 15.71 -6.32 -13.58
C ALA A 266 14.74 -7.26 -14.28
N THR A 267 14.98 -8.56 -14.20
CA THR A 267 14.02 -9.57 -14.68
C THR A 267 12.97 -9.85 -13.61
N LEU A 268 11.83 -10.42 -14.02
CA LEU A 268 10.81 -10.90 -13.08
C LEU A 268 11.39 -11.91 -12.07
N ALA A 269 12.35 -12.73 -12.50
CA ALA A 269 13.02 -13.69 -11.64
C ALA A 269 13.87 -13.00 -10.56
N ASP A 270 14.59 -11.93 -10.92
CA ASP A 270 15.40 -11.14 -9.98
C ASP A 270 14.52 -10.50 -8.91
N ILE A 271 13.40 -9.89 -9.31
CA ILE A 271 12.47 -9.25 -8.38
C ILE A 271 11.82 -10.30 -7.47
N LYS A 272 11.37 -11.43 -8.02
CA LYS A 272 10.77 -12.52 -7.24
C LYS A 272 11.71 -13.05 -6.17
N ALA A 273 13.01 -13.21 -6.50
CA ALA A 273 14.01 -13.64 -5.54
C ALA A 273 14.13 -12.64 -4.37
N GLY A 274 14.21 -11.33 -4.66
CA GLY A 274 14.26 -10.30 -3.62
C GLY A 274 12.98 -10.19 -2.78
N MET A 275 11.80 -10.49 -3.35
CA MET A 275 10.53 -10.48 -2.60
C MET A 275 10.42 -11.60 -1.56
N SER A 276 10.98 -12.78 -1.86
CA SER A 276 11.01 -13.90 -0.91
C SER A 276 11.81 -13.55 0.35
N GLU A 277 12.90 -12.79 0.21
CA GLU A 277 13.69 -12.30 1.34
C GLU A 277 12.94 -11.23 2.16
N LYS A 278 12.21 -10.35 1.47
CA LYS A 278 11.47 -9.24 2.11
C LYS A 278 10.09 -9.63 2.66
N SER A 279 9.65 -10.89 2.51
CA SER A 279 8.33 -11.37 2.96
C SER A 279 7.14 -10.55 2.42
N GLN A 280 7.20 -10.10 1.17
CA GLN A 280 6.12 -9.31 0.52
C GLN A 280 5.51 -10.01 -0.71
N PRO A 281 5.01 -11.25 -0.58
CA PRO A 281 4.51 -12.01 -1.73
C PRO A 281 3.27 -11.37 -2.39
N GLY A 282 2.54 -10.51 -1.68
CA GLY A 282 1.34 -9.85 -2.21
C GLY A 282 1.62 -8.92 -3.39
N ARG A 283 2.86 -8.40 -3.53
CA ARG A 283 3.27 -7.53 -4.66
C ARG A 283 3.47 -8.29 -5.96
N LEU A 284 3.75 -9.60 -5.90
CA LEU A 284 4.16 -10.39 -7.05
C LEU A 284 3.14 -10.34 -8.22
N PRO A 285 1.81 -10.48 -8.01
CA PRO A 285 0.85 -10.40 -9.11
C PRO A 285 0.84 -9.06 -9.86
N PHE A 286 1.21 -7.97 -9.18
CA PHE A 286 1.31 -6.64 -9.79
C PHE A 286 2.52 -6.56 -10.71
N VAL A 287 3.68 -7.03 -10.23
CA VAL A 287 4.90 -7.10 -11.03
C VAL A 287 4.73 -8.05 -12.22
N GLU A 288 4.09 -9.21 -12.03
CA GLU A 288 3.80 -10.16 -13.11
C GLU A 288 2.90 -9.55 -14.20
N SER A 289 1.88 -8.77 -13.82
CA SER A 289 1.03 -8.05 -14.77
C SER A 289 1.84 -7.03 -15.55
N VAL A 290 2.58 -6.18 -14.84
CA VAL A 290 3.40 -5.11 -15.43
C VAL A 290 4.46 -5.67 -16.36
N SER A 291 5.17 -6.74 -15.97
CA SER A 291 6.17 -7.40 -16.83
C SER A 291 5.54 -8.02 -18.08
N ARG A 292 4.32 -8.56 -17.99
CA ARG A 292 3.61 -9.10 -19.15
C ARG A 292 3.20 -7.99 -20.11
N ASP A 293 2.66 -6.89 -19.59
CA ASP A 293 2.20 -5.77 -20.41
C ASP A 293 3.39 -5.05 -21.06
N ALA A 294 4.49 -4.90 -20.33
CA ALA A 294 5.75 -4.39 -20.84
C ALA A 294 6.36 -5.29 -21.93
N ALA A 295 6.19 -6.62 -21.86
CA ALA A 295 6.66 -7.54 -22.89
C ALA A 295 5.76 -7.55 -24.14
N ASN A 296 4.47 -7.26 -23.98
CA ASN A 296 3.52 -7.13 -25.09
C ASN A 296 3.64 -5.79 -25.83
N THR A 297 4.35 -4.83 -25.24
CA THR A 297 4.59 -3.50 -25.80
C THR A 297 6.10 -3.25 -25.92
N SER A 298 6.50 -2.11 -26.47
CA SER A 298 7.90 -1.68 -26.35
C SER A 298 8.05 -0.98 -24.99
N PRO A 299 8.88 -1.50 -24.05
CA PRO A 299 9.00 -0.92 -22.72
C PRO A 299 9.76 0.40 -22.73
N LEU A 300 10.76 0.51 -23.61
CA LEU A 300 11.76 1.57 -23.70
C LEU A 300 12.09 1.85 -25.18
N LEU A 301 12.54 3.07 -25.50
CA LEU A 301 12.90 3.53 -26.84
C LEU A 301 14.27 3.01 -27.31
N PHE A 302 15.23 2.93 -26.40
CA PHE A 302 16.66 2.82 -26.73
C PHE A 302 17.33 1.63 -26.07
N GLU A 303 16.59 0.58 -25.71
CA GLU A 303 17.10 -0.60 -24.97
C GLU A 303 18.35 -1.25 -25.61
N THR A 304 18.48 -1.19 -26.94
CA THR A 304 19.61 -1.74 -27.70
C THR A 304 20.65 -0.70 -28.15
N ASP A 305 20.45 0.56 -27.80
CA ASP A 305 21.28 1.70 -28.21
C ASP A 305 22.10 2.20 -27.01
N ALA A 306 23.25 2.83 -27.27
CA ALA A 306 24.08 3.39 -26.21
C ALA A 306 23.35 4.51 -25.42
N ARG A 307 22.34 5.14 -26.04
CA ARG A 307 21.40 6.08 -25.42
C ARG A 307 20.51 5.47 -24.36
N TYR A 308 20.50 4.14 -24.19
CA TYR A 308 19.77 3.47 -23.11
C TYR A 308 20.09 4.09 -21.74
N PHE A 309 21.37 4.39 -21.48
CA PHE A 309 21.79 5.07 -20.25
C PHE A 309 21.05 6.40 -20.01
N LEU A 310 20.94 7.23 -21.05
CA LEU A 310 20.27 8.53 -20.98
C LEU A 310 18.76 8.37 -20.79
N GLU A 311 18.16 7.36 -21.39
CA GLU A 311 16.74 7.04 -21.19
C GLU A 311 16.46 6.67 -19.73
N LEU A 312 17.29 5.81 -19.13
CA LEU A 312 17.17 5.45 -17.71
C LEU A 312 17.33 6.66 -16.81
N LEU A 313 18.34 7.48 -17.06
CA LEU A 313 18.59 8.69 -16.27
C LEU A 313 17.41 9.66 -16.39
N TYR A 314 16.87 9.84 -17.60
CA TYR A 314 15.72 10.69 -17.82
C TYR A 314 14.46 10.19 -17.09
N LEU A 315 14.17 8.89 -17.13
CA LEU A 315 13.01 8.30 -16.46
C LEU A 315 13.14 8.38 -14.93
N LYS A 316 14.32 8.04 -14.39
CA LYS A 316 14.60 8.15 -12.94
C LYS A 316 14.54 9.59 -12.44
N LEU A 317 15.10 10.55 -13.19
CA LEU A 317 14.97 11.97 -12.86
C LEU A 317 13.52 12.45 -13.00
N SER A 318 12.78 11.98 -14.00
CA SER A 318 11.35 12.31 -14.12
C SER A 318 10.55 11.80 -12.92
N PHE A 319 10.88 10.61 -12.40
CA PHE A 319 10.29 10.08 -11.17
C PHE A 319 10.63 10.95 -9.96
N LEU A 320 11.92 11.30 -9.80
CA LEU A 320 12.37 12.18 -8.72
C LEU A 320 11.76 13.58 -8.82
N GLY A 321 11.56 14.10 -10.01
CA GLY A 321 10.86 15.36 -10.25
C GLY A 321 9.38 15.29 -9.86
N GLN A 322 8.70 14.16 -10.09
CA GLN A 322 7.33 13.99 -9.59
C GLN A 322 7.30 13.90 -8.05
N LEU A 323 8.25 13.19 -7.44
CA LEU A 323 8.37 13.09 -5.99
C LEU A 323 8.68 14.45 -5.34
N ALA A 324 9.65 15.18 -5.89
CA ALA A 324 10.01 16.51 -5.43
C ALA A 324 8.83 17.48 -5.51
N ARG A 325 7.97 17.41 -6.55
CA ARG A 325 6.75 18.25 -6.62
C ARG A 325 5.78 17.99 -5.46
N ILE A 326 5.73 16.75 -4.94
CA ILE A 326 4.87 16.40 -3.81
C ILE A 326 5.40 17.01 -2.51
N VAL A 327 6.72 17.04 -2.32
CA VAL A 327 7.31 17.37 -1.00
C VAL A 327 7.97 18.75 -0.91
N ILE A 328 8.45 19.34 -2.00
CA ILE A 328 9.37 20.47 -1.93
C ILE A 328 8.72 21.75 -1.41
N SER A 329 7.43 21.98 -1.72
CA SER A 329 6.68 23.16 -1.29
C SER A 329 6.56 23.22 0.23
N ASP A 330 6.50 22.05 0.88
CA ASP A 330 6.29 21.88 2.31
C ASP A 330 7.51 21.25 3.02
N ILE A 331 8.69 21.27 2.37
CA ILE A 331 9.86 20.46 2.76
C ILE A 331 10.35 20.76 4.18
N ASP A 332 10.26 22.03 4.60
CA ASP A 332 10.65 22.49 5.94
C ASP A 332 9.53 22.33 6.98
N SER A 333 8.31 22.03 6.55
CA SER A 333 7.18 21.76 7.44
C SER A 333 7.22 20.33 8.00
N TYR A 334 7.75 19.37 7.23
CA TYR A 334 7.79 17.97 7.63
C TYR A 334 8.61 17.72 8.89
N ARG A 335 8.11 16.82 9.73
CA ARG A 335 8.76 16.36 10.96
C ARG A 335 8.73 14.86 10.98
N TYR A 336 9.74 14.27 11.59
CA TYR A 336 9.70 12.86 11.96
C TYR A 336 8.51 12.62 12.92
N PRO A 337 7.76 11.51 12.80
CA PRO A 337 7.77 10.46 11.77
C PRO A 337 6.84 10.74 10.56
N GLY A 338 6.25 11.93 10.42
CA GLY A 338 5.13 12.22 9.52
C GLY A 338 5.42 12.30 8.02
N LEU A 339 6.67 12.05 7.62
CA LEU A 339 7.08 11.81 6.24
C LEU A 339 8.11 10.68 6.24
N ASP A 340 7.91 9.70 5.35
CA ASP A 340 8.89 8.70 4.95
C ASP A 340 8.86 8.61 3.41
N LEU A 341 10.04 8.68 2.80
CA LEU A 341 10.20 8.61 1.34
C LEU A 341 10.86 7.30 0.90
N SER A 342 10.73 6.25 1.71
CA SER A 342 11.07 4.90 1.30
C SER A 342 10.39 4.52 -0.03
N LEU A 343 11.17 3.94 -0.93
CA LEU A 343 10.69 3.51 -2.25
C LEU A 343 9.58 2.43 -2.17
N ASP A 344 9.41 1.78 -1.01
CA ASP A 344 8.33 0.81 -0.77
C ASP A 344 6.99 1.46 -0.37
N ARG A 345 6.99 2.78 -0.05
CA ARG A 345 5.81 3.60 0.25
C ARG A 345 5.37 4.49 -0.90
N ILE A 346 6.24 4.66 -1.89
CA ILE A 346 5.93 5.37 -3.14
C ILE A 346 5.36 4.37 -4.14
N TRP A 347 4.29 4.76 -4.80
CA TRP A 347 3.57 3.96 -5.77
C TRP A 347 3.57 4.63 -7.13
N VAL A 348 3.53 3.81 -8.18
CA VAL A 348 3.56 4.24 -9.56
C VAL A 348 2.30 3.73 -10.28
N ASP A 349 1.51 4.67 -10.78
CA ASP A 349 0.43 4.40 -11.72
C ASP A 349 1.02 4.39 -13.13
N LEU A 350 0.85 3.28 -13.86
CA LEU A 350 1.22 3.16 -15.26
C LEU A 350 -0.02 3.34 -16.12
N SER A 351 0.07 4.23 -17.12
CA SER A 351 -1.06 4.52 -18.01
C SER A 351 -1.31 3.32 -18.93
N GLY A 352 -2.37 2.57 -18.68
CA GLY A 352 -2.75 1.43 -19.52
C GLY A 352 -3.13 1.84 -20.95
N GLU A 353 -2.68 1.02 -21.92
CA GLU A 353 -3.12 0.79 -23.32
C GLU A 353 -3.38 1.98 -24.27
N LYS A 354 -3.44 3.24 -23.82
CA LYS A 354 -3.81 4.41 -24.66
C LYS A 354 -2.68 5.42 -24.89
N SER A 355 -1.47 5.11 -24.44
CA SER A 355 -0.30 5.95 -24.64
C SER A 355 0.38 5.61 -25.96
N LEU A 356 0.79 6.63 -26.72
CA LEU A 356 1.65 6.47 -27.91
C LEU A 356 3.15 6.36 -27.54
N LEU A 357 3.49 6.64 -26.28
CA LEU A 357 4.84 6.50 -25.74
C LEU A 357 5.09 5.08 -25.23
N PRO A 358 6.36 4.63 -25.11
CA PRO A 358 6.68 3.34 -24.53
C PRO A 358 6.11 3.19 -23.13
N PHE A 359 5.96 1.94 -22.72
CA PHE A 359 5.17 1.56 -21.56
C PHE A 359 5.58 2.29 -20.27
N PHE A 360 6.89 2.47 -20.03
CA PHE A 360 7.39 3.12 -18.81
C PHE A 360 7.52 4.64 -18.90
N TRP A 361 7.16 5.27 -20.01
CA TRP A 361 7.30 6.73 -20.17
C TRP A 361 6.14 7.53 -19.61
N ASN A 362 4.96 6.93 -19.52
CA ASN A 362 3.75 7.62 -19.08
C ASN A 362 3.30 7.11 -17.70
N PHE A 363 4.10 7.45 -16.69
CA PHE A 363 3.88 7.03 -15.31
C PHE A 363 3.59 8.22 -14.39
N GLN A 364 2.86 7.95 -13.31
CA GLN A 364 2.61 8.91 -12.24
C GLN A 364 3.02 8.33 -10.89
N ALA A 365 3.96 9.00 -10.21
CA ALA A 365 4.34 8.69 -8.83
C ALA A 365 3.35 9.31 -7.84
N ARG A 366 3.04 8.59 -6.76
CA ARG A 366 2.22 9.07 -5.64
C ARG A 366 2.61 8.40 -4.34
N LEU A 367 2.34 9.07 -3.23
CA LEU A 367 2.48 8.52 -1.89
C LEU A 367 1.18 7.83 -1.47
N ILE A 368 1.27 6.58 -1.01
CA ILE A 368 0.14 5.87 -0.39
C ILE A 368 0.57 5.42 0.99
N ASP A 369 0.50 6.34 1.94
CA ASP A 369 0.66 6.10 3.38
C ASP A 369 0.03 7.30 4.14
N LEU A 370 0.25 7.40 5.45
CA LEU A 370 -0.09 8.60 6.24
C LEU A 370 0.89 9.76 6.00
N ASP A 371 1.90 9.54 5.16
CA ASP A 371 3.00 10.46 4.90
C ASP A 371 2.51 11.69 4.14
N GLN A 372 2.76 12.86 4.75
CA GLN A 372 2.40 14.26 4.40
C GLN A 372 1.82 15.04 5.60
N CYS A 373 1.86 14.48 6.80
CA CYS A 373 1.17 15.04 7.95
C CYS A 373 2.16 15.59 8.98
N THR A 374 2.07 16.90 9.26
CA THR A 374 2.84 17.52 10.35
C THR A 374 2.19 17.17 11.69
N ILE A 375 2.90 16.50 12.59
CA ILE A 375 2.45 16.33 13.98
C ILE A 375 2.72 17.66 14.70
N PRO A 376 1.70 18.42 15.15
CA PRO A 376 1.87 19.79 15.62
C PRO A 376 2.74 19.95 16.89
N ASN A 377 3.09 18.89 17.61
CA ASN A 377 3.74 18.97 18.92
C ASN A 377 4.77 17.88 19.20
N ALA A 378 5.23 17.15 18.19
CA ALA A 378 6.26 16.14 18.42
C ALA A 378 7.60 16.84 18.68
N TYR A 379 8.12 16.75 19.91
CA TYR A 379 9.40 17.31 20.33
C TYR A 379 10.58 16.49 19.76
N PHE A 380 10.54 16.17 18.47
CA PHE A 380 11.71 15.65 17.81
C PHE A 380 12.65 16.83 17.54
N PRO A 381 13.93 16.75 17.94
CA PRO A 381 14.90 17.72 17.46
C PRO A 381 14.86 17.71 15.93
N LYS A 382 14.89 18.89 15.30
CA LYS A 382 15.08 19.05 13.86
C LYS A 382 16.52 18.65 13.50
N MET A 383 16.86 17.39 13.72
CA MET A 383 18.10 16.79 13.28
C MET A 383 17.70 15.74 12.25
N PRO A 384 17.93 16.00 10.96
CA PRO A 384 18.60 17.19 10.41
C PRO A 384 17.76 18.49 10.41
N PRO A 385 18.39 19.68 10.40
CA PRO A 385 17.77 21.00 10.26
C PRO A 385 16.68 21.16 9.19
N SER A 386 16.69 20.31 8.16
CA SER A 386 15.56 20.11 7.24
C SER A 386 15.35 18.61 7.02
N TYR A 387 14.42 18.03 7.78
CA TYR A 387 14.05 16.60 7.71
C TYR A 387 13.56 16.21 6.32
N GLY A 388 12.73 17.04 5.67
CA GLY A 388 12.24 16.79 4.32
C GLY A 388 13.36 16.77 3.27
N SER A 389 14.34 17.67 3.35
CA SER A 389 15.48 17.68 2.43
C SER A 389 16.35 16.43 2.57
N TYR A 390 16.55 15.97 3.81
CA TYR A 390 17.26 14.72 4.05
C TYR A 390 16.54 13.54 3.41
N LEU A 391 15.24 13.35 3.69
CA LEU A 391 14.49 12.25 3.10
C LEU A 391 14.44 12.30 1.57
N LEU A 392 14.26 13.49 1.00
CA LEU A 392 14.26 13.64 -0.46
C LEU A 392 15.64 13.31 -1.04
N SER A 393 16.73 13.69 -0.36
CA SER A 393 18.09 13.32 -0.77
C SER A 393 18.32 11.80 -0.70
N MET A 394 17.82 11.12 0.34
CA MET A 394 17.94 9.67 0.46
C MET A 394 17.15 8.95 -0.64
N ALA A 395 15.90 9.38 -0.89
CA ALA A 395 15.11 8.88 -2.02
C ALA A 395 15.80 9.14 -3.37
N TRP A 396 16.51 10.26 -3.52
CA TRP A 396 17.32 10.59 -4.70
C TRP A 396 18.43 9.55 -4.92
N PHE A 397 19.26 9.31 -3.92
CA PHE A 397 20.35 8.35 -4.01
C PHE A 397 19.85 6.92 -4.16
N HIS A 398 18.81 6.51 -3.43
CA HIS A 398 18.21 5.19 -3.60
C HIS A 398 17.67 5.00 -5.01
N THR A 399 17.04 6.00 -5.60
CA THR A 399 16.51 5.92 -6.96
C THR A 399 17.61 5.71 -8.00
N LEU A 400 18.71 6.44 -7.87
CA LEU A 400 19.79 6.40 -8.84
C LEU A 400 20.71 5.18 -8.66
N LEU A 401 20.93 4.73 -7.42
CA LEU A 401 22.02 3.82 -7.07
C LEU A 401 21.57 2.41 -6.65
N SER A 402 20.30 2.20 -6.30
CA SER A 402 19.83 0.86 -5.91
C SER A 402 19.83 -0.08 -7.11
N ASN A 403 20.48 -1.24 -6.96
CA ASN A 403 20.60 -2.26 -8.00
C ASN A 403 20.81 -3.65 -7.39
N ALA A 404 21.16 -4.66 -8.20
CA ALA A 404 21.34 -6.03 -7.74
C ALA A 404 22.50 -6.21 -6.74
N ILE A 405 23.44 -5.26 -6.70
CA ILE A 405 24.63 -5.31 -5.83
C ILE A 405 24.45 -4.40 -4.61
N HIS A 406 23.95 -3.18 -4.83
CA HIS A 406 23.90 -2.14 -3.80
C HIS A 406 22.49 -2.03 -3.21
N THR A 407 22.38 -2.32 -1.92
CA THR A 407 21.15 -2.21 -1.15
C THR A 407 20.96 -0.79 -0.59
N PRO A 408 19.75 -0.42 -0.15
CA PRO A 408 19.53 0.84 0.56
C PRO A 408 20.44 1.04 1.78
N ALA A 409 20.83 -0.04 2.47
CA ALA A 409 21.73 0.03 3.62
C ALA A 409 23.16 0.43 3.22
N ASP A 410 23.66 -0.11 2.11
CA ASP A 410 24.98 0.24 1.56
C ASP A 410 25.02 1.71 1.16
N ILE A 411 23.97 2.17 0.47
CA ILE A 411 23.83 3.57 0.04
C ILE A 411 23.72 4.50 1.25
N ASN A 412 22.91 4.15 2.25
CA ASN A 412 22.80 4.92 3.49
C ASN A 412 24.15 5.07 4.18
N THR A 413 24.91 3.98 4.26
CA THR A 413 26.24 3.96 4.89
C THR A 413 27.21 4.87 4.13
N ALA A 414 27.24 4.77 2.80
CA ALA A 414 28.11 5.60 1.96
C ALA A 414 27.74 7.09 2.07
N VAL A 415 26.45 7.43 1.99
CA VAL A 415 25.97 8.81 2.12
C VAL A 415 26.26 9.37 3.52
N ALA A 416 26.02 8.60 4.58
CA ALA A 416 26.28 9.02 5.95
C ALA A 416 27.78 9.31 6.18
N LYS A 417 28.66 8.45 5.68
CA LYS A 417 30.11 8.68 5.73
C LYS A 417 30.51 9.97 4.98
N SER A 418 29.91 10.24 3.82
CA SER A 418 30.16 11.49 3.08
C SER A 418 29.73 12.75 3.83
N ILE A 419 28.69 12.68 4.67
CA ILE A 419 28.26 13.81 5.52
C ILE A 419 29.29 14.10 6.60
N VAL A 420 29.78 13.05 7.28
CA VAL A 420 30.78 13.16 8.36
C VAL A 420 32.06 13.85 7.88
N LEU A 421 32.47 13.60 6.63
CA LEU A 421 33.63 14.27 6.02
C LEU A 421 33.42 15.77 5.77
N THR A 422 32.16 16.22 5.65
CA THR A 422 31.84 17.64 5.43
C THR A 422 31.59 18.41 6.73
N ASP A 423 31.67 17.76 7.90
CA ASP A 423 31.50 18.40 9.19
C ASP A 423 32.83 19.02 9.66
N PRO A 424 32.93 20.36 9.78
CA PRO A 424 34.15 21.04 10.20
C PRO A 424 34.58 20.72 11.65
N LEU A 425 33.77 19.99 12.42
CA LEU A 425 34.06 19.59 13.79
C LEU A 425 34.69 18.19 13.91
N VAL A 426 34.77 17.42 12.83
CA VAL A 426 35.36 16.08 12.83
C VAL A 426 36.85 16.19 12.50
N PRO A 427 37.77 15.65 13.34
CA PRO A 427 39.21 15.74 13.10
C PRO A 427 39.60 14.98 11.82
N GLU A 428 40.55 15.55 11.06
CA GLU A 428 41.12 15.08 9.78
C GLU A 428 40.97 13.57 9.53
N VAL A 429 39.81 13.18 9.00
CA VAL A 429 39.64 11.89 8.35
C VAL A 429 40.22 12.06 6.95
N ASP A 430 41.05 11.11 6.52
CA ASP A 430 41.62 11.10 5.18
C ASP A 430 40.49 11.01 4.14
N GLU A 431 40.09 12.17 3.60
CA GLU A 431 39.00 12.33 2.64
C GLU A 431 39.22 11.42 1.42
N ASP A 432 40.48 11.26 0.98
CA ASP A 432 40.84 10.44 -0.17
C ASP A 432 40.56 8.95 0.09
N LEU A 433 40.71 8.48 1.33
CA LEU A 433 40.57 7.07 1.70
C LEU A 433 39.10 6.64 1.78
N VAL A 434 38.23 7.52 2.29
CA VAL A 434 36.77 7.27 2.36
C VAL A 434 36.11 7.46 0.98
N LEU A 435 36.52 8.47 0.21
CA LEU A 435 36.04 8.64 -1.17
C LEU A 435 36.51 7.49 -2.06
N GLN A 436 37.72 6.95 -1.88
CA GLN A 436 38.16 5.75 -2.58
C GLN A 436 37.33 4.51 -2.21
N GLU A 437 37.04 4.30 -0.92
CA GLU A 437 36.27 3.14 -0.42
C GLU A 437 34.89 3.02 -1.10
N TYR A 438 34.20 4.16 -1.35
CA TYR A 438 32.85 4.18 -1.92
C TYR A 438 32.75 4.77 -3.32
N SER A 439 33.87 5.16 -3.95
CA SER A 439 33.91 5.73 -5.31
C SER A 439 33.15 4.88 -6.34
N HIS A 440 33.24 3.55 -6.20
CA HIS A 440 32.57 2.59 -7.07
C HIS A 440 31.04 2.64 -6.95
N LEU A 441 30.49 3.00 -5.79
CA LEU A 441 29.04 3.09 -5.53
C LEU A 441 28.41 4.28 -6.27
N PHE A 442 29.15 5.37 -6.49
CA PHE A 442 28.67 6.53 -7.24
C PHE A 442 28.99 6.48 -8.74
N SER A 443 29.46 5.33 -9.24
CA SER A 443 29.78 5.17 -10.66
C SER A 443 28.53 5.18 -11.55
N PRO A 444 28.62 5.70 -12.80
CA PRO A 444 27.48 5.75 -13.73
C PRO A 444 26.86 4.37 -14.03
N GLY A 445 27.64 3.30 -13.99
CA GLY A 445 27.15 1.93 -14.23
C GLY A 445 26.08 1.47 -13.24
N ASN A 446 26.04 2.06 -12.04
CA ASN A 446 25.07 1.71 -10.99
C ASN A 446 23.64 2.14 -11.30
N ILE A 447 23.42 2.90 -12.38
CA ILE A 447 22.08 3.18 -12.87
C ILE A 447 21.36 1.92 -13.36
N PHE A 448 22.12 0.93 -13.87
CA PHE A 448 21.60 -0.34 -14.34
C PHE A 448 21.39 -1.30 -13.18
N TRP A 449 20.44 -2.22 -13.34
CA TRP A 449 20.20 -3.28 -12.37
C TRP A 449 21.43 -4.19 -12.20
N ASN A 450 22.13 -4.46 -13.30
CA ASN A 450 23.36 -5.24 -13.33
C ASN A 450 24.55 -4.35 -13.73
N PRO A 451 25.18 -3.64 -12.79
CA PRO A 451 26.20 -2.62 -13.12
C PRO A 451 27.45 -3.17 -13.81
N LEU A 452 27.74 -4.47 -13.66
CA LEU A 452 28.91 -5.12 -14.27
C LEU A 452 28.71 -5.52 -15.74
N LYS A 453 27.48 -5.46 -16.27
CA LYS A 453 27.17 -5.93 -17.64
C LYS A 453 27.28 -4.84 -18.70
N THR A 454 27.11 -3.58 -18.31
CA THR A 454 26.96 -2.47 -19.25
C THR A 454 27.73 -1.26 -18.72
N GLU A 455 28.67 -0.75 -19.53
CA GLU A 455 29.42 0.46 -19.22
C GLU A 455 28.83 1.63 -20.03
N PRO A 456 28.37 2.72 -19.39
CA PRO A 456 27.93 3.92 -20.09
C PRO A 456 29.08 4.58 -20.86
N ALA A 457 28.78 5.26 -21.98
CA ALA A 457 29.80 6.04 -22.65
C ALA A 457 30.24 7.23 -21.81
N LYS A 458 31.54 7.50 -21.83
CA LYS A 458 32.20 8.52 -21.01
C LYS A 458 31.68 9.93 -21.24
N GLU A 459 31.15 10.20 -22.43
CA GLU A 459 30.54 11.49 -22.78
C GLU A 459 29.33 11.85 -21.90
N TRP A 460 28.64 10.86 -21.31
CA TRP A 460 27.48 11.10 -20.46
C TRP A 460 27.81 11.18 -18.96
N TYR A 461 29.08 10.99 -18.57
CA TYR A 461 29.47 10.97 -17.15
C TYR A 461 29.19 12.31 -16.47
N THR A 462 29.36 13.42 -17.18
CA THR A 462 29.05 14.76 -16.64
C THR A 462 27.55 14.91 -16.33
N LEU A 463 26.65 14.33 -17.12
CA LEU A 463 25.20 14.36 -16.85
C LEU A 463 24.83 13.54 -15.61
N TRP A 464 25.55 12.44 -15.38
CA TRP A 464 25.42 11.64 -14.17
C TRP A 464 25.92 12.37 -12.92
N GLU A 465 27.10 12.98 -13.02
CA GLU A 465 27.67 13.80 -11.94
C GLU A 465 26.75 14.97 -11.60
N ASP A 466 26.21 15.67 -12.61
CA ASP A 466 25.20 16.72 -12.44
C ASP A 466 23.96 16.18 -11.69
N ALA A 467 23.48 14.97 -12.04
CA ALA A 467 22.33 14.33 -11.40
C ALA A 467 22.57 13.95 -9.93
N LEU A 468 23.75 13.43 -9.60
CA LEU A 468 24.16 13.18 -8.22
C LEU A 468 24.36 14.50 -7.45
N GLY A 469 24.89 15.53 -8.12
CA GLY A 469 25.08 16.87 -7.58
C GLY A 469 23.80 17.50 -7.04
N LEU A 470 22.66 17.26 -7.68
CA LEU A 470 21.35 17.68 -7.18
C LEU A 470 20.98 16.97 -5.86
N GLY A 471 21.23 15.66 -5.75
CA GLY A 471 21.03 14.91 -4.51
C GLY A 471 21.92 15.43 -3.37
N TRP A 472 23.19 15.70 -3.67
CA TRP A 472 24.13 16.31 -2.70
C TRP A 472 23.71 17.71 -2.27
N THR A 473 23.12 18.49 -3.19
CA THR A 473 22.59 19.82 -2.88
C THR A 473 21.48 19.75 -1.84
N LEU A 474 20.52 18.82 -2.01
CA LEU A 474 19.47 18.58 -1.03
C LEU A 474 20.04 18.15 0.33
N LEU A 475 21.06 17.28 0.30
CA LEU A 475 21.70 16.83 1.52
C LEU A 475 22.46 17.96 2.24
N LYS A 476 23.17 18.83 1.52
CA LYS A 476 23.89 19.97 2.11
C LYS A 476 22.96 20.95 2.82
N ASN A 477 21.71 21.11 2.36
CA ASN A 477 20.69 21.91 3.03
C ASN A 477 20.33 21.37 4.44
N THR A 478 20.69 20.12 4.72
CA THR A 478 20.44 19.46 6.00
C THR A 478 21.50 19.81 7.05
N VAL A 479 22.70 20.25 6.66
CA VAL A 479 23.80 20.53 7.58
C VAL A 479 23.66 21.94 8.18
N PRO A 480 23.74 22.12 9.51
CA PRO A 480 23.70 23.44 10.13
C PRO A 480 24.84 24.35 9.60
N GLY A 481 24.52 25.60 9.28
CA GLY A 481 25.53 26.59 8.86
C GLY A 481 25.80 26.67 7.35
N ASN A 482 25.33 25.71 6.55
CA ASN A 482 25.39 25.80 5.09
C ASN A 482 24.37 26.81 4.54
N ILE A 483 24.74 27.48 3.43
CA ILE A 483 23.82 28.32 2.66
C ILE A 483 22.78 27.39 2.02
N ARG A 484 21.52 27.51 2.44
CA ARG A 484 20.42 26.73 1.89
C ARG A 484 20.08 27.23 0.49
N ILE A 485 20.04 26.32 -0.46
CA ILE A 485 19.50 26.60 -1.79
C ILE A 485 17.97 26.67 -1.69
N SER A 486 17.36 27.67 -2.31
CA SER A 486 15.90 27.80 -2.34
C SER A 486 15.27 26.67 -3.16
N GLY A 487 14.00 26.37 -2.90
CA GLY A 487 13.26 25.38 -3.70
C GLY A 487 13.21 25.74 -5.18
N ASP A 488 13.13 27.04 -5.51
CA ASP A 488 13.06 27.54 -6.88
C ASP A 488 14.40 27.37 -7.62
N ASP A 489 15.52 27.67 -6.97
CA ASP A 489 16.87 27.49 -7.54
C ASP A 489 17.16 26.01 -7.81
N PHE A 490 16.72 25.13 -6.89
CA PHE A 490 16.80 23.68 -7.07
C PHE A 490 15.98 23.24 -8.29
N TRP A 491 14.74 23.72 -8.42
CA TRP A 491 13.87 23.40 -9.55
C TRP A 491 14.44 23.84 -10.89
N GLN A 492 14.99 25.05 -10.94
CA GLN A 492 15.61 25.56 -12.15
C GLN A 492 16.78 24.68 -12.58
N SER A 493 17.64 24.31 -11.63
CA SER A 493 18.80 23.43 -11.89
C SER A 493 18.35 22.03 -12.34
N PHE A 494 17.32 21.48 -11.72
CA PHE A 494 16.73 20.18 -12.06
C PHE A 494 16.14 20.17 -13.48
N GLU A 495 15.29 21.15 -13.83
CA GLU A 495 14.67 21.20 -15.15
C GLU A 495 15.71 21.48 -16.26
N GLN A 496 16.73 22.29 -15.99
CA GLN A 496 17.86 22.48 -16.91
C GLN A 496 18.59 21.17 -17.20
N LEU A 497 18.91 20.37 -16.18
CA LEU A 497 19.54 19.07 -16.34
C LEU A 497 18.62 18.11 -17.13
N ARG A 498 17.33 18.06 -16.79
CA ARG A 498 16.37 17.19 -17.46
C ARG A 498 16.22 17.54 -18.95
N LEU A 499 16.18 18.83 -19.29
CA LEU A 499 16.17 19.30 -20.68
C LEU A 499 17.47 18.93 -21.41
N LYS A 500 18.63 19.16 -20.79
CA LYS A 500 19.94 18.78 -21.35
C LYS A 500 19.99 17.29 -21.67
N ILE A 501 19.54 16.42 -20.77
CA ILE A 501 19.48 14.97 -21.00
C ILE A 501 18.53 14.62 -22.14
N ARG A 502 17.32 15.20 -22.14
CA ARG A 502 16.33 14.97 -23.20
C ARG A 502 16.88 15.38 -24.56
N ASP A 503 17.58 16.51 -24.64
CA ASP A 503 18.16 16.99 -25.88
C ASP A 503 19.24 16.00 -26.38
N HIS A 504 20.13 15.52 -25.50
CA HIS A 504 21.11 14.47 -25.87
C HIS A 504 20.44 13.15 -26.30
N LEU A 505 19.30 12.81 -25.72
CA LEU A 505 18.56 11.59 -26.03
C LEU A 505 18.00 11.59 -27.47
N PHE A 506 17.53 12.76 -27.93
CA PHE A 506 16.89 12.92 -29.24
C PHE A 506 17.72 13.69 -30.28
N MET A 507 18.93 14.11 -29.94
CA MET A 507 19.87 14.68 -30.90
C MET A 507 20.19 13.63 -31.96
N SER A 508 19.77 13.92 -33.20
CA SER A 508 19.95 13.04 -34.35
C SER A 508 21.42 12.67 -34.53
N ALA A 509 21.69 11.38 -34.75
CA ALA A 509 22.99 10.82 -35.12
C ALA A 509 23.48 11.27 -36.52
N ALA A 510 23.15 12.48 -36.96
CA ALA A 510 23.55 13.07 -38.24
C ALA A 510 25.05 13.39 -38.32
N LYS A 511 25.87 12.97 -37.35
CA LYS A 511 27.32 13.16 -37.31
C LYS A 511 28.13 11.94 -36.88
N ILE A 512 27.55 10.73 -36.90
CA ILE A 512 28.35 9.51 -36.85
C ILE A 512 28.58 9.09 -38.30
N SER A 513 29.83 9.19 -38.73
CA SER A 513 30.30 9.03 -40.11
C SER A 513 29.78 7.75 -40.77
N VAL A 514 28.79 7.88 -41.65
CA VAL A 514 28.58 6.90 -42.72
C VAL A 514 29.70 7.13 -43.73
N GLN A 515 30.61 6.16 -43.81
CA GLN A 515 31.47 6.03 -44.99
C GLN A 515 30.55 5.99 -46.21
N THR A 516 30.75 6.95 -47.09
CA THR A 516 30.10 7.06 -48.40
C THR A 516 30.26 5.76 -49.18
N GLU A 517 29.24 4.93 -49.17
CA GLU A 517 28.94 4.01 -50.25
C GLU A 517 27.48 4.22 -50.70
N ASP A 518 27.38 4.63 -51.96
CA ASP A 518 26.22 4.59 -52.86
C ASP A 518 25.03 5.54 -52.63
N LEU A 519 25.26 6.82 -52.94
CA LEU A 519 24.23 7.88 -53.08
C LEU A 519 23.36 7.75 -54.35
N SER A 520 23.36 6.62 -55.06
CA SER A 520 22.57 6.47 -56.30
C SER A 520 21.12 6.00 -56.07
N HIS A 521 20.83 5.36 -54.93
CA HIS A 521 19.50 4.83 -54.62
C HIS A 521 18.52 5.86 -54.03
N ASP A 522 19.01 6.86 -53.30
CA ASP A 522 18.17 7.87 -52.64
C ASP A 522 17.48 8.83 -53.62
N SER A 523 18.12 9.14 -54.76
CA SER A 523 17.53 10.00 -55.79
C SER A 523 16.30 9.35 -56.45
N SER A 524 16.29 8.02 -56.53
CA SER A 524 15.18 7.25 -57.13
C SER A 524 13.97 7.20 -56.19
N ILE A 525 14.22 7.02 -54.89
CA ILE A 525 13.17 7.03 -53.87
C ILE A 525 12.55 8.43 -53.75
N GLN A 526 13.39 9.47 -53.76
CA GLN A 526 12.93 10.85 -53.71
C GLN A 526 12.09 11.23 -54.93
N ALA A 527 12.44 10.75 -56.12
CA ALA A 527 11.66 10.93 -57.34
C ALA A 527 10.31 10.19 -57.32
N ILE A 528 10.26 9.00 -56.72
CA ILE A 528 9.01 8.23 -56.56
C ILE A 528 8.08 8.94 -55.57
N LEU A 529 8.60 9.41 -54.43
CA LEU A 529 7.83 10.10 -53.42
C LEU A 529 7.31 11.45 -53.92
N ALA A 530 8.12 12.21 -54.66
CA ALA A 530 7.67 13.45 -55.32
C ALA A 530 6.53 13.18 -56.31
N LYS A 531 6.60 12.09 -57.09
CA LYS A 531 5.53 11.68 -58.01
C LYS A 531 4.22 11.34 -57.29
N ILE A 532 4.29 10.68 -56.14
CA ILE A 532 3.09 10.32 -55.35
C ILE A 532 2.43 11.58 -54.79
N ILE A 533 3.24 12.53 -54.30
CA ILE A 533 2.75 13.82 -53.77
C ILE A 533 2.09 14.67 -54.87
N ASP A 534 2.72 14.75 -56.05
CA ASP A 534 2.15 15.46 -57.21
C ASP A 534 0.84 14.80 -57.71
N GLN A 535 0.76 13.47 -57.64
CA GLN A 535 -0.43 12.73 -58.07
C GLN A 535 -1.61 12.92 -57.11
N TRP A 536 -1.35 13.08 -55.82
CA TRP A 536 -2.39 13.32 -54.81
C TRP A 536 -2.85 14.77 -54.83
N SER A 537 -1.93 15.72 -55.01
CA SER A 537 -2.24 17.14 -55.10
C SER A 537 -2.96 17.53 -56.40
N ALA A 538 -2.71 16.82 -57.52
CA ALA A 538 -3.49 16.97 -58.75
C ALA A 538 -4.91 16.37 -58.65
N SER A 539 -5.13 15.39 -57.77
CA SER A 539 -6.44 14.76 -57.58
C SER A 539 -7.40 15.61 -56.74
N ASP A 540 -6.87 16.51 -55.91
CA ASP A 540 -7.66 17.43 -55.07
C ASP A 540 -8.10 18.73 -55.78
N GLN A 541 -7.67 18.98 -57.02
CA GLN A 541 -7.99 20.23 -57.77
C GLN A 541 -8.83 20.04 -59.03
N SER A 542 -9.31 18.83 -59.32
CA SER A 542 -10.24 18.57 -60.44
C SER A 542 -11.56 18.00 -59.97
N GLY A 543 -12.47 18.88 -59.53
CA GLY A 543 -13.83 18.46 -59.19
C GLY A 543 -14.69 19.49 -58.48
N THR A 544 -14.67 20.77 -58.89
CA THR A 544 -15.72 21.72 -58.52
C THR A 544 -16.02 22.62 -59.72
N GLU A 545 -17.33 22.80 -59.96
CA GLU A 545 -17.98 23.61 -61.03
C GLU A 545 -18.13 22.87 -62.37
N GLU A 546 -19.31 22.76 -63.02
CA GLU A 546 -20.52 23.57 -63.00
C GLU A 546 -21.74 22.78 -63.52
N LYS A 547 -22.95 23.25 -63.18
CA LYS A 547 -24.26 22.68 -63.54
C LYS A 547 -24.61 22.90 -65.02
N GLU A 548 -25.25 21.92 -65.65
CA GLU A 548 -26.24 22.18 -66.71
C GLU A 548 -27.42 21.21 -66.63
N GLU A 549 -28.63 21.77 -66.58
CA GLU A 549 -29.91 21.07 -66.69
C GLU A 549 -30.12 20.61 -68.14
N THR A 550 -30.47 19.34 -68.37
CA THR A 550 -31.42 19.00 -69.45
C THR A 550 -32.12 17.66 -69.24
N LEU A 551 -33.42 17.68 -69.56
CA LEU A 551 -34.44 16.64 -69.45
C LEU A 551 -34.24 15.40 -70.33
N ILE A 552 -34.73 14.24 -69.82
CA ILE A 552 -35.45 13.12 -70.48
C ILE A 552 -34.72 12.45 -71.69
N THR A 553 -34.48 11.12 -71.72
CA THR A 553 -35.46 10.10 -72.13
C THR A 553 -35.00 8.67 -71.79
N GLN A 554 -35.97 7.80 -71.49
CA GLN A 554 -35.89 6.34 -71.38
C GLN A 554 -35.45 5.69 -72.71
N GLU A 555 -34.68 4.59 -72.67
CA GLU A 555 -35.14 3.24 -73.03
C GLU A 555 -34.00 2.20 -73.22
N HIS A 556 -34.31 1.01 -72.70
CA HIS A 556 -34.00 -0.34 -73.22
C HIS A 556 -32.69 -1.10 -72.90
N LEU A 557 -32.90 -2.18 -72.12
CA LEU A 557 -32.57 -3.60 -72.35
C LEU A 557 -31.08 -3.98 -72.52
N ALA A 558 -30.55 -5.07 -72.00
CA ALA A 558 -31.03 -6.21 -71.22
C ALA A 558 -29.80 -7.06 -70.83
N GLU A 559 -29.94 -7.89 -69.77
CA GLU A 559 -29.32 -9.23 -69.63
C GLU A 559 -27.77 -9.33 -69.54
N ASN A 560 -27.12 -10.13 -68.67
CA ASN A 560 -27.51 -11.33 -67.94
C ASN A 560 -26.45 -11.67 -66.85
N THR A 561 -26.89 -12.29 -65.74
CA THR A 561 -26.20 -13.29 -64.86
C THR A 561 -24.89 -12.88 -64.12
N SER A 562 -24.60 -13.20 -62.85
CA SER A 562 -24.98 -14.30 -61.96
C SER A 562 -24.46 -14.01 -60.53
N THR A 563 -25.23 -14.38 -59.49
CA THR A 563 -24.85 -14.85 -58.13
C THR A 563 -23.59 -14.27 -57.43
N GLY A 564 -23.60 -13.76 -56.20
CA GLY A 564 -24.56 -13.79 -55.11
C GLY A 564 -23.81 -13.51 -53.79
N LYS A 565 -24.54 -12.94 -52.82
CA LYS A 565 -24.23 -12.84 -51.38
C LYS A 565 -22.98 -12.07 -50.94
N LEU A 566 -23.19 -10.90 -50.34
CA LEU A 566 -22.58 -10.48 -49.07
C LEU A 566 -23.50 -9.45 -48.39
N GLU A 567 -23.53 -9.53 -47.06
CA GLU A 567 -24.54 -8.99 -46.17
C GLU A 567 -24.44 -7.46 -45.97
N GLU A 568 -25.62 -6.86 -45.86
CA GLU A 568 -25.89 -5.45 -45.55
C GLU A 568 -25.38 -5.07 -44.16
N THR A 569 -24.60 -3.99 -44.05
CA THR A 569 -24.49 -3.21 -42.81
C THR A 569 -24.93 -1.78 -43.11
N VAL A 570 -26.14 -1.47 -42.64
CA VAL A 570 -26.76 -0.15 -42.74
C VAL A 570 -26.24 0.72 -41.60
N ILE A 571 -25.46 1.75 -41.92
CA ILE A 571 -25.19 2.87 -41.01
C ILE A 571 -26.10 4.03 -41.45
N MET A 572 -27.10 4.34 -40.62
CA MET A 572 -27.97 5.49 -40.84
C MET A 572 -27.24 6.79 -40.46
N ASN A 573 -26.98 7.64 -41.45
CA ASN A 573 -26.61 9.03 -41.26
C ASN A 573 -27.79 9.82 -40.68
N SER A 574 -27.52 10.62 -39.64
CA SER A 574 -28.43 11.66 -39.16
C SER A 574 -27.90 13.04 -39.53
N ALA A 575 -28.84 13.91 -39.88
CA ALA A 575 -28.76 15.14 -40.67
C ALA A 575 -27.96 16.32 -40.06
N PRO A 576 -27.64 17.36 -40.88
CA PRO A 576 -26.70 18.43 -40.56
C PRO A 576 -27.35 19.61 -39.81
N ARG A 577 -26.57 20.28 -38.95
CA ARG A 577 -26.93 21.57 -38.31
C ARG A 577 -26.34 22.75 -39.08
N PRO A 578 -27.02 23.93 -39.08
CA PRO A 578 -26.75 25.05 -39.99
C PRO A 578 -25.59 25.95 -39.53
N PRO A 579 -25.04 26.80 -40.44
CA PRO A 579 -23.80 27.53 -40.22
C PRO A 579 -24.03 28.87 -39.51
N GLY A 580 -23.13 29.21 -38.59
CA GLY A 580 -23.12 30.49 -37.88
C GLY A 580 -21.69 30.99 -37.62
N GLN A 581 -21.28 31.91 -38.49
CA GLN A 581 -20.35 33.04 -38.31
C GLN A 581 -19.00 32.84 -37.58
N TYR A 582 -17.94 32.96 -38.38
CA TYR A 582 -16.58 33.27 -37.96
C TYR A 582 -16.49 34.66 -37.30
N SER A 583 -15.80 34.71 -36.15
CA SER A 583 -15.03 35.89 -35.76
C SER A 583 -13.62 35.45 -35.38
N SER A 584 -12.63 36.04 -36.05
CA SER A 584 -11.20 35.85 -35.84
C SER A 584 -10.74 36.65 -34.63
N PHE A 585 -10.01 36.07 -33.68
CA PHE A 585 -8.91 36.73 -32.97
C PHE A 585 -7.98 35.70 -32.31
N ARG A 586 -6.76 36.18 -32.04
CA ARG A 586 -5.50 35.48 -31.81
C ARG A 586 -5.37 34.77 -30.44
N GLN A 587 -4.39 33.87 -30.42
CA GLN A 587 -3.73 33.16 -29.32
C GLN A 587 -3.54 33.94 -28.00
N GLU A 588 -3.43 33.16 -26.91
CA GLU A 588 -3.36 33.47 -25.46
C GLU A 588 -4.75 33.25 -24.82
N GLU A 589 -5.03 32.25 -23.97
CA GLU A 589 -4.42 31.89 -22.68
C GLU A 589 -5.05 30.55 -22.18
N ASP A 590 -4.43 29.97 -21.16
CA ASP A 590 -5.06 29.29 -20.01
C ASP A 590 -6.27 28.36 -20.19
N VAL A 591 -6.04 27.11 -19.77
CA VAL A 591 -7.07 26.13 -19.47
C VAL A 591 -7.81 26.57 -18.20
N VAL A 592 -8.90 27.31 -18.38
CA VAL A 592 -9.93 27.48 -17.34
C VAL A 592 -10.97 26.38 -17.52
N GLU A 593 -11.03 25.51 -16.52
CA GLU A 593 -12.00 24.44 -16.35
C GLU A 593 -13.42 25.02 -16.30
N THR A 594 -14.26 24.69 -17.29
CA THR A 594 -15.68 25.10 -17.30
C THR A 594 -16.52 24.00 -16.65
N VAL A 595 -17.05 24.32 -15.47
CA VAL A 595 -18.07 23.52 -14.77
C VAL A 595 -19.39 23.57 -15.57
N ILE A 596 -19.87 22.42 -16.01
CA ILE A 596 -21.23 22.27 -16.54
C ILE A 596 -22.17 22.01 -15.36
N LEU A 597 -22.92 23.04 -14.95
CA LEU A 597 -24.12 22.87 -14.14
C LEU A 597 -25.31 22.60 -15.07
N SER A 598 -25.77 21.35 -15.14
CA SER A 598 -27.10 21.05 -15.66
C SER A 598 -28.12 21.08 -14.51
N ALA A 599 -28.94 22.13 -14.49
CA ALA A 599 -30.18 22.18 -13.72
C ALA A 599 -31.20 21.19 -14.30
N TRP A 600 -31.79 20.35 -13.45
CA TRP A 600 -33.04 19.65 -13.77
C TRP A 600 -34.17 20.29 -12.97
N ASP A 601 -35.10 20.90 -13.69
CA ASP A 601 -36.38 21.39 -13.20
C ASP A 601 -37.24 20.22 -12.68
N VAL A 602 -37.61 20.28 -11.41
CA VAL A 602 -38.68 19.45 -10.81
C VAL A 602 -39.88 20.35 -10.57
N PRO A 603 -41.09 20.00 -11.04
CA PRO A 603 -42.28 20.82 -10.80
C PRO A 603 -42.71 20.75 -9.34
N ALA A 604 -43.02 21.93 -8.79
CA ALA A 604 -43.53 22.11 -7.44
C ALA A 604 -44.88 21.41 -7.22
N VAL A 605 -44.97 20.59 -6.18
CA VAL A 605 -46.23 20.15 -5.59
C VAL A 605 -46.32 20.74 -4.18
N GLN A 606 -47.43 21.43 -3.94
CA GLN A 606 -47.73 22.21 -2.75
C GLN A 606 -47.88 21.33 -1.50
N ALA A 607 -47.35 21.81 -0.39
CA ALA A 607 -47.63 21.31 0.96
C ALA A 607 -49.01 21.78 1.45
N PRO A 608 -49.74 20.97 2.24
CA PRO A 608 -50.71 21.48 3.18
C PRO A 608 -50.16 21.48 4.61
N GLU A 609 -50.38 22.61 5.27
CA GLU A 609 -50.14 22.87 6.70
C GLU A 609 -51.28 22.33 7.59
N ILE A 610 -50.85 21.79 8.74
CA ILE A 610 -51.44 21.87 10.10
C ILE A 610 -52.80 21.18 10.39
N ALA A 611 -52.82 20.25 11.36
CA ALA A 611 -53.56 20.39 12.63
C ALA A 611 -53.37 19.19 13.58
N ASP A 612 -53.25 19.52 14.87
CA ASP A 612 -53.32 18.64 16.05
C ASP A 612 -54.59 17.78 16.08
N GLU A 613 -54.49 16.56 16.63
CA GLU A 613 -55.48 15.96 17.55
C GLU A 613 -55.00 14.58 18.07
N ILE A 614 -54.93 14.44 19.40
CA ILE A 614 -54.89 13.15 20.14
C ILE A 614 -56.33 12.63 20.17
N PRO A 615 -56.59 11.31 20.02
CA PRO A 615 -57.06 10.57 21.21
C PRO A 615 -56.69 9.06 21.29
N GLU A 616 -56.51 8.64 22.54
CA GLU A 616 -57.07 7.46 23.21
C GLU A 616 -56.88 6.02 22.67
N THR A 617 -56.32 5.22 23.58
CA THR A 617 -56.35 3.77 23.77
C THR A 617 -57.71 3.10 23.53
N VAL A 618 -57.71 1.97 22.82
CA VAL A 618 -58.73 0.90 22.97
C VAL A 618 -58.07 -0.47 22.97
N ILE A 619 -58.34 -1.21 24.05
CA ILE A 619 -58.04 -2.62 24.29
C ILE A 619 -59.17 -3.45 23.65
N ILE A 620 -58.84 -4.50 22.89
CA ILE A 620 -59.79 -5.59 22.61
C ILE A 620 -59.13 -6.94 22.91
N LYS A 621 -59.68 -7.62 23.91
CA LYS A 621 -59.51 -9.05 24.20
C LYS A 621 -60.42 -9.87 23.30
N GLN A 622 -60.02 -11.10 22.98
CA GLN A 622 -60.96 -12.21 22.80
C GLN A 622 -60.44 -13.46 23.52
N ASP A 623 -61.19 -13.86 24.55
CA ASP A 623 -61.19 -15.16 25.22
C ASP A 623 -62.30 -16.02 24.58
N GLU A 624 -62.07 -17.34 24.46
CA GLU A 624 -63.04 -18.43 24.76
C GLU A 624 -62.30 -19.79 24.66
N LYS A 625 -61.86 -20.41 25.77
CA LYS A 625 -62.51 -21.47 26.61
C LYS A 625 -62.74 -22.83 25.92
N ILE A 626 -61.92 -23.88 26.22
CA ILE A 626 -62.06 -24.94 27.27
C ILE A 626 -62.97 -26.13 26.79
N PRO A 627 -62.71 -27.45 27.06
CA PRO A 627 -62.30 -28.03 28.36
C PRO A 627 -61.32 -29.23 28.46
N LEU A 628 -60.64 -29.24 29.63
CA LEU A 628 -60.40 -30.31 30.63
C LEU A 628 -60.29 -31.80 30.23
N LYS A 629 -59.23 -32.47 30.76
CA LYS A 629 -59.29 -33.51 31.83
C LYS A 629 -57.87 -34.01 32.21
N THR A 630 -57.37 -33.73 33.42
CA THR A 630 -57.32 -34.57 34.65
C THR A 630 -56.36 -35.79 34.61
N GLY A 631 -55.42 -35.85 35.56
CA GLY A 631 -54.87 -37.12 36.07
C GLY A 631 -53.40 -37.07 36.54
N SER A 632 -53.19 -36.82 37.84
CA SER A 632 -51.93 -37.01 38.60
C SER A 632 -51.68 -38.53 38.93
N PRO A 633 -50.87 -38.93 39.93
CA PRO A 633 -49.38 -38.93 40.05
C PRO A 633 -48.81 -40.28 40.58
N ILE A 634 -47.52 -40.62 40.38
CA ILE A 634 -46.77 -41.62 41.19
C ILE A 634 -45.26 -41.22 41.12
N LYS A 635 -44.58 -40.72 42.17
CA LYS A 635 -44.00 -41.30 43.40
C LYS A 635 -42.82 -42.29 43.23
N ASP A 636 -41.71 -41.88 43.88
CA ASP A 636 -40.70 -42.64 44.62
C ASP A 636 -39.78 -43.65 43.88
N ASN A 637 -38.47 -43.34 43.81
CA ASN A 637 -37.40 -44.00 44.58
C ASN A 637 -36.00 -43.83 43.95
N ASP A 638 -35.05 -43.38 44.78
CA ASP A 638 -33.59 -43.63 44.72
C ASP A 638 -33.33 -45.06 45.28
N PRO A 639 -32.10 -45.64 45.41
CA PRO A 639 -30.79 -45.42 44.76
C PRO A 639 -30.07 -46.75 44.35
N GLY A 640 -28.83 -46.65 43.84
CA GLY A 640 -27.81 -47.74 43.80
C GLY A 640 -27.82 -48.59 42.52
N ASP A 641 -26.78 -49.32 42.14
CA ASP A 641 -25.44 -49.59 42.64
C ASP A 641 -24.70 -50.32 41.50
N MET A 642 -23.37 -50.28 41.53
CA MET A 642 -22.38 -51.18 40.90
C MET A 642 -22.74 -52.09 39.71
N GLY A 643 -21.83 -52.10 38.72
CA GLY A 643 -21.25 -53.38 38.30
C GLY A 643 -21.03 -53.62 36.81
N ASN A 644 -19.76 -53.55 36.44
CA ASN A 644 -19.03 -54.56 35.66
C ASN A 644 -19.29 -54.76 34.14
N ASN A 645 -18.18 -54.52 33.42
CA ASN A 645 -17.44 -55.48 32.60
C ASN A 645 -17.71 -55.63 31.09
N LEU A 646 -16.57 -55.54 30.39
CA LEU A 646 -16.14 -56.27 29.17
C LEU A 646 -16.89 -55.85 27.88
N GLU A 647 -16.23 -55.63 26.73
CA GLU A 647 -15.20 -56.46 26.11
C GLU A 647 -14.19 -55.65 25.27
N SER A 648 -12.94 -56.10 25.37
CA SER A 648 -11.83 -55.86 24.47
C SER A 648 -12.02 -56.54 23.11
N THR A 649 -11.74 -55.87 22.00
CA THR A 649 -11.34 -56.53 20.75
C THR A 649 -10.08 -55.89 20.20
N VAL A 650 -9.01 -56.67 20.20
CA VAL A 650 -7.73 -56.45 19.53
C VAL A 650 -7.84 -57.05 18.13
N ILE A 651 -7.42 -56.31 17.10
CA ILE A 651 -7.04 -56.87 15.80
C ILE A 651 -5.62 -56.38 15.51
N MET A 652 -4.67 -57.32 15.53
CA MET A 652 -3.35 -57.15 14.91
C MET A 652 -3.43 -57.55 13.43
N LYS A 653 -2.69 -56.82 12.58
CA LYS A 653 -2.04 -57.43 11.42
C LYS A 653 -0.73 -56.72 11.09
N GLU A 654 0.30 -57.55 10.96
CA GLU A 654 1.69 -57.25 10.64
C GLU A 654 1.88 -56.83 9.17
N GLY A 655 2.99 -56.11 8.93
CA GLY A 655 3.99 -56.55 7.96
C GLY A 655 4.13 -55.72 6.68
N GLY A 656 5.31 -55.13 6.50
CA GLY A 656 5.81 -54.67 5.19
C GLY A 656 6.69 -53.43 5.31
N GLY A 657 8.00 -53.65 5.40
CA GLY A 657 9.00 -52.58 5.47
C GLY A 657 9.35 -51.98 4.10
N ASP A 658 10.04 -50.84 4.14
CA ASP A 658 11.24 -50.60 3.32
C ASP A 658 12.11 -49.51 3.96
N GLU A 659 13.41 -49.78 3.98
CA GLU A 659 14.48 -48.96 4.53
C GLU A 659 14.87 -47.84 3.56
N THR A 660 15.18 -46.63 4.05
CA THR A 660 16.25 -45.82 3.45
C THR A 660 16.90 -44.87 4.47
N ILE A 661 18.07 -45.30 4.96
CA ILE A 661 19.33 -44.55 5.16
C ILE A 661 19.22 -43.05 5.51
N ILE A 662 19.52 -42.71 6.78
CA ILE A 662 20.04 -41.38 7.17
C ILE A 662 21.41 -41.58 7.83
N MET A 663 22.45 -41.05 7.19
CA MET A 663 23.80 -41.01 7.72
C MET A 663 23.89 -40.02 8.88
N LYS A 664 24.36 -40.53 10.02
CA LYS A 664 24.95 -39.74 11.10
C LYS A 664 26.28 -39.12 10.64
N LYS A 665 26.56 -37.90 11.11
CA LYS A 665 27.92 -37.49 11.43
C LYS A 665 27.93 -36.78 12.79
N ASP A 666 28.62 -37.42 13.72
CA ASP A 666 29.07 -36.95 15.04
C ASP A 666 29.82 -35.61 14.92
N SER A 667 29.60 -34.60 15.77
CA SER A 667 29.80 -34.47 17.22
C SER A 667 31.28 -34.46 17.66
N VAL A 668 31.76 -33.26 18.06
CA VAL A 668 32.80 -32.95 19.07
C VAL A 668 32.49 -31.51 19.52
N GLY A 669 32.28 -31.10 20.76
CA GLY A 669 32.48 -31.69 22.07
C GLY A 669 33.13 -30.63 22.96
N ARG A 670 32.46 -30.16 24.03
CA ARG A 670 33.12 -29.78 25.29
C ARG A 670 32.14 -29.57 26.45
N GLN A 671 32.42 -30.31 27.52
CA GLN A 671 31.82 -30.31 28.86
C GLN A 671 31.94 -28.93 29.51
N ARG A 672 30.88 -28.39 30.12
CA ARG A 672 30.50 -28.52 31.55
C ARG A 672 31.65 -28.25 32.53
N GLU A 673 31.55 -27.12 33.23
CA GLU A 673 31.69 -27.09 34.68
C GLU A 673 30.89 -25.93 35.28
N SER A 674 30.03 -26.30 36.23
CA SER A 674 29.22 -25.43 37.05
C SER A 674 29.88 -25.28 38.40
N THR A 675 29.96 -24.07 38.95
CA THR A 675 30.13 -23.89 40.39
C THR A 675 29.32 -22.69 40.87
N SER A 676 28.42 -23.00 41.80
CA SER A 676 27.55 -22.10 42.53
C SER A 676 28.34 -21.50 43.71
N GLN A 677 28.20 -20.20 43.98
CA GLN A 677 28.40 -19.66 45.33
C GLN A 677 27.62 -18.36 45.55
N LYS A 678 26.87 -18.35 46.65
CA LYS A 678 26.09 -17.26 47.26
C LYS A 678 26.98 -16.29 48.05
N SER A 679 26.63 -14.99 48.04
CA SER A 679 26.68 -14.07 49.21
C SER A 679 26.05 -12.72 48.80
N THR A 680 24.85 -12.34 49.24
CA THR A 680 24.50 -11.54 50.45
C THR A 680 25.19 -10.17 50.61
N ALA A 681 24.33 -9.16 50.86
CA ALA A 681 24.57 -7.82 51.44
C ALA A 681 25.10 -6.75 50.46
N LYS A 682 24.75 -5.45 50.51
CA LYS A 682 23.70 -4.58 51.10
C LYS A 682 24.16 -3.15 50.74
N ASP A 683 23.22 -2.20 50.58
CA ASP A 683 23.45 -0.73 50.61
C ASP A 683 24.27 -0.14 49.44
N ASN A 684 24.17 1.11 48.99
CA ASN A 684 23.18 2.20 48.96
C ASN A 684 23.87 3.31 48.12
N LEU A 685 23.05 4.10 47.40
CA LEU A 685 23.24 5.51 47.02
C LEU A 685 24.33 6.00 46.03
N SER A 686 23.87 6.97 45.22
CA SER A 686 24.50 8.18 44.65
C SER A 686 25.59 7.96 43.59
N ASP A 687 25.34 8.30 42.33
CA ASP A 687 25.28 9.64 41.70
C ASP A 687 26.65 10.07 41.12
N GLU A 688 26.60 10.45 39.85
CA GLU A 688 27.45 11.39 39.09
C GLU A 688 28.79 10.89 38.48
N ASP A 689 28.74 10.68 37.15
CA ASP A 689 29.61 11.26 36.10
C ASP A 689 31.13 10.92 36.03
N PRO A 690 31.81 11.19 34.89
CA PRO A 690 31.94 10.28 33.74
C PRO A 690 33.39 9.78 33.59
N LEU A 691 33.61 8.62 32.96
CA LEU A 691 34.97 8.14 32.68
C LEU A 691 35.30 8.19 31.19
N GLU A 692 36.37 8.94 30.93
CA GLU A 692 37.10 9.15 29.69
C GLU A 692 37.58 7.82 29.07
N GLU A 693 37.50 7.77 27.73
CA GLU A 693 38.09 6.71 26.90
C GLU A 693 39.61 6.62 27.13
N THR A 694 40.09 5.43 27.49
CA THR A 694 41.51 5.09 27.41
C THR A 694 41.70 4.06 26.30
N VAL A 695 42.26 4.51 25.18
CA VAL A 695 42.73 3.67 24.07
C VAL A 695 44.05 3.01 24.47
N ILE A 696 44.09 1.68 24.51
CA ILE A 696 45.33 0.90 24.70
C ILE A 696 45.79 0.39 23.33
N ILE A 697 46.88 0.96 22.82
CA ILE A 697 47.65 0.43 21.69
C ILE A 697 48.54 -0.70 22.22
N ARG A 698 48.35 -1.93 21.73
CA ARG A 698 49.29 -3.04 21.94
C ARG A 698 50.19 -3.18 20.71
N SER A 699 51.46 -2.86 20.89
CA SER A 699 52.55 -3.34 20.06
C SER A 699 53.07 -4.61 20.68
N ASP A 700 53.19 -5.71 19.93
CA ASP A 700 54.15 -6.77 20.25
C ASP A 700 54.60 -7.46 18.97
N LYS A 701 55.93 -7.47 18.80
CA LYS A 701 56.69 -8.26 17.84
C LYS A 701 57.57 -9.23 18.63
N ASP A 702 57.49 -10.49 18.20
CA ASP A 702 58.54 -11.49 18.08
C ASP A 702 59.20 -12.15 19.33
N LEU A 703 59.52 -13.44 19.09
CA LEU A 703 60.32 -14.44 19.82
C LEU A 703 59.47 -15.45 20.62
N GLU A 704 59.48 -16.76 20.35
CA GLU A 704 60.48 -17.67 19.75
C GLU A 704 59.90 -18.65 18.70
#